data_AF-A0A315TD11-F1
#
_entry.id   AF-A0A315TD11-F1
#
_cell.length_a   1.000
_cell.length_b   1.000
_cell.length_c   1.000
_cell.angle_alpha   90.00
_cell.angle_beta   90.00
_cell.angle_gamma   90.00
#
_symmetry.space_group_name_H-M   'P 1'
#
loop_
_entity.id
_entity.type
_entity.pdbx_description
1 polymer ?
#
loop_
_entity_poly.entity_id
_entity_poly.type
_entity_poly.pdbx_seq_one_letter_code
_entity_poly.pdbx_strand_id
1 'polypeptide(L)'
;MNSAIISSCQALAPLQAPAHDGGGSVLRQLSVFETDLDIFYHKHWVVVGVNADVAEPGDSLTVDIGTSSIIIVRDDAGRVRAYRNVCRHRGARLKAPGKAPVGMLVCPYHQWTYDLDGALRHTLHMGKDFDPTCRSLIPVSINVIGPLIFACLSDSAPEGVQELGQPMMSACGHRYSKLVHESEVVESINWKRLMENVHACDDGQVGALEASSSFLQGRADGVSFWTHNAWGAVSNGCLVITSIIPVEPDKTVVRTHWLSDPSSVEGRNYDQTALPGRGVIASSPDTDGDAEHASNPFVRWYGARMAVHTLSPQIIPAAHIDTVGQSQCFSDANVWSSVGEPWSSGEQKNLEVCAVIDETPDVRTFVFRCGDLTALSFEPGQFITVSPQFAGQVWSRCYTLSSSPTRPFTFSITVKRVPGGLVSNWLHDNLRVGARLNASGPAGVFTPVGHPCRKLLYLSAGSGITPLMSMTRTAFDLRADLDIAFVHSARTPSDIVFRGELSRLEQAQSHFKVSVICEAVGDEPEWGGPLGRIDLSLLQQLVPDFLQREVFTCGPKGYMEAVQRMLGQGGFDLRHYHQESFDLGSGAEGVEPQPLQAATESEVFTVTLARSAKVFTMDGSQTLLSAARKAGAVVPSSCSQGVCGTCKTTIIEGSVEMQHKGGIRQREIDKGQRLLCCSRPTSDLVIDL
;
A
#
# COMPACT_ATOMS: atom_id res chain seq x y z
N MET A 1 -32.56 -5.92 35.37
CA MET A 1 -32.48 -7.18 34.59
C MET A 1 -31.02 -7.49 34.31
N ASN A 2 -30.24 -7.68 35.38
CA ASN A 2 -28.79 -7.88 35.41
C ASN A 2 -28.52 -9.14 36.24
N SER A 3 -28.57 -10.36 35.68
CA SER A 3 -28.15 -11.56 36.45
C SER A 3 -28.07 -12.88 35.66
N ALA A 4 -27.82 -12.91 34.34
CA ALA A 4 -27.89 -14.17 33.60
C ALA A 4 -26.72 -14.42 32.61
N ILE A 5 -25.47 -14.14 33.02
CA ILE A 5 -24.27 -14.72 32.39
C ILE A 5 -23.20 -14.88 33.49
N ILE A 6 -23.49 -15.65 34.54
CA ILE A 6 -22.52 -16.00 35.58
C ILE A 6 -22.77 -17.48 35.93
N SER A 7 -22.16 -18.40 35.17
CA SER A 7 -21.90 -19.77 35.63
C SER A 7 -21.03 -20.52 34.61
N SER A 8 -19.71 -20.47 34.82
CA SER A 8 -18.75 -21.59 34.67
C SER A 8 -17.34 -21.03 34.46
N CYS A 9 -16.35 -21.65 35.12
CA CYS A 9 -14.89 -21.44 35.01
C CYS A 9 -14.25 -20.61 36.12
N GLN A 10 -13.98 -21.29 37.24
CA GLN A 10 -13.04 -20.88 38.30
C GLN A 10 -11.66 -21.50 38.00
N ALA A 11 -10.59 -20.70 37.97
CA ALA A 11 -9.24 -20.99 38.51
C ALA A 11 -8.14 -20.13 37.86
N LEU A 12 -7.90 -18.93 38.42
CA LEU A 12 -6.56 -18.35 38.54
C LEU A 12 -6.42 -17.82 39.98
N ALA A 13 -5.39 -18.29 40.68
CA ALA A 13 -5.05 -17.85 42.02
C ALA A 13 -4.53 -16.40 42.00
N PRO A 14 -4.66 -15.64 43.10
CA PRO A 14 -4.17 -14.26 43.15
C PRO A 14 -2.66 -14.30 42.92
N LEU A 15 -2.18 -13.57 41.91
CA LEU A 15 -0.76 -13.26 41.77
C LEU A 15 -0.36 -12.42 42.99
N GLN A 16 0.04 -13.09 44.07
CA GLN A 16 1.03 -12.53 44.97
C GLN A 16 2.25 -12.27 44.10
N ALA A 17 2.57 -10.98 43.92
CA ALA A 17 3.81 -10.55 43.32
C ALA A 17 4.96 -11.31 44.00
N PRO A 18 5.77 -12.11 43.26
CA PRO A 18 7.07 -12.49 43.75
C PRO A 18 7.84 -11.18 43.95
N ALA A 19 8.28 -10.94 45.17
CA ALA A 19 9.30 -9.93 45.41
C ALA A 19 10.51 -10.27 44.53
N HIS A 20 11.05 -9.25 43.86
CA HIS A 20 12.27 -9.27 43.04
C HIS A 20 12.13 -9.77 41.58
N ASP A 21 11.46 -8.99 40.72
CA ASP A 21 12.04 -8.55 39.43
C ASP A 21 11.22 -7.36 38.89
N GLY A 22 11.88 -6.31 38.40
CA GLY A 22 11.26 -5.01 38.09
C GLY A 22 10.14 -5.06 37.03
N GLY A 23 8.99 -4.46 37.35
CA GLY A 23 7.77 -4.43 36.50
C GLY A 23 7.92 -3.79 35.10
N GLY A 24 9.08 -3.23 34.76
CA GLY A 24 9.42 -2.79 33.41
C GLY A 24 9.47 -3.92 32.38
N SER A 25 9.73 -5.17 32.81
CA SER A 25 9.78 -6.34 31.93
C SER A 25 8.43 -6.69 31.30
N VAL A 26 7.32 -6.52 32.04
CA VAL A 26 5.96 -6.87 31.56
C VAL A 26 5.47 -5.87 30.50
N LEU A 27 5.74 -4.58 30.67
CA LEU A 27 5.32 -3.54 29.73
C LEU A 27 6.00 -3.64 28.36
N ARG A 28 7.15 -4.31 28.30
CA ARG A 28 7.92 -4.55 27.06
C ARG A 28 7.49 -5.83 26.34
N GLN A 29 6.58 -6.62 26.90
CA GLN A 29 6.09 -7.84 26.25
C GLN A 29 5.18 -7.49 25.07
N LEU A 30 5.47 -8.10 23.92
CA LEU A 30 4.70 -7.89 22.69
C LEU A 30 3.22 -8.26 22.87
N SER A 31 2.92 -9.35 23.58
CA SER A 31 1.53 -9.78 23.85
C SER A 31 0.73 -8.77 24.68
N VAL A 32 1.39 -8.11 25.63
CA VAL A 32 0.78 -7.03 26.44
C VAL A 32 0.53 -5.81 25.56
N PHE A 33 1.49 -5.45 24.70
CA PHE A 33 1.35 -4.35 23.76
C PHE A 33 0.22 -4.57 22.74
N GLU A 34 0.11 -5.77 22.16
CA GLU A 34 -0.99 -6.13 21.26
C GLU A 34 -2.35 -6.07 21.96
N THR A 35 -2.41 -6.51 23.21
CA THR A 35 -3.62 -6.42 24.03
C THR A 35 -3.98 -4.98 24.34
N ASP A 36 -3.00 -4.12 24.64
CA ASP A 36 -3.21 -2.69 24.84
C ASP A 36 -3.79 -2.03 23.59
N LEU A 37 -3.24 -2.33 22.41
CA LEU A 37 -3.72 -1.81 21.15
C LEU A 37 -5.17 -2.23 20.88
N ASP A 38 -5.50 -3.50 21.08
CA ASP A 38 -6.86 -4.01 20.88
C ASP A 38 -7.87 -3.37 21.85
N ILE A 39 -7.51 -3.25 23.12
CA ILE A 39 -8.42 -2.71 24.13
C ILE A 39 -8.53 -1.19 24.03
N PHE A 40 -7.41 -0.47 24.12
CA PHE A 40 -7.42 0.98 24.28
C PHE A 40 -7.46 1.72 22.95
N TYR A 41 -6.75 1.25 21.94
CA TYR A 41 -6.62 2.00 20.69
C TYR A 41 -7.57 1.53 19.58
N HIS A 42 -8.09 0.29 19.64
CA HIS A 42 -9.08 -0.20 18.68
C HIS A 42 -10.52 -0.03 19.17
N LYS A 43 -10.82 -0.37 20.43
CA LYS A 43 -12.20 -0.43 20.95
C LYS A 43 -12.69 0.85 21.63
N HIS A 44 -11.82 1.81 21.91
CA HIS A 44 -12.19 3.10 22.48
C HIS A 44 -12.00 4.27 21.50
N TRP A 45 -12.55 5.43 21.85
CA TRP A 45 -12.35 6.67 21.12
C TRP A 45 -10.96 7.23 21.42
N VAL A 46 -10.13 7.34 20.39
CA VAL A 46 -8.77 7.89 20.45
C VAL A 46 -8.70 9.23 19.74
N VAL A 47 -7.96 10.19 20.31
CA VAL A 47 -7.61 11.42 19.60
C VAL A 47 -6.52 11.10 18.59
N VAL A 48 -6.78 11.32 17.31
CA VAL A 48 -5.89 10.96 16.20
C VAL A 48 -5.30 12.17 15.47
N GLY A 49 -5.79 13.36 15.79
CA GLY A 49 -5.33 14.62 15.22
C GLY A 49 -6.23 15.77 15.60
N VAL A 50 -6.00 16.92 14.97
CA VAL A 50 -6.81 18.12 15.13
C VAL A 50 -7.53 18.49 13.83
N ASN A 51 -8.67 19.16 13.93
CA ASN A 51 -9.49 19.55 12.76
C ASN A 51 -8.71 20.40 11.74
N ALA A 52 -7.69 21.12 12.21
CA ALA A 52 -6.79 21.91 11.37
C ALA A 52 -5.82 21.07 10.52
N ASP A 53 -5.62 19.79 10.84
CA ASP A 53 -4.81 18.86 10.03
C ASP A 53 -5.45 18.55 8.67
N VAL A 54 -6.76 18.72 8.60
CA VAL A 54 -7.57 18.59 7.38
C VAL A 54 -8.39 19.86 7.18
N ALA A 55 -7.73 21.02 7.12
CA ALA A 55 -8.40 22.31 7.13
C ALA A 55 -9.33 22.54 5.92
N GLU A 56 -8.88 22.18 4.72
CA GLU A 56 -9.60 22.40 3.46
C GLU A 56 -10.08 21.08 2.83
N PRO A 57 -11.14 21.11 2.00
CA PRO A 57 -11.52 19.96 1.18
C PRO A 57 -10.34 19.37 0.39
N GLY A 58 -10.19 18.06 0.49
CA GLY A 58 -9.06 17.32 -0.09
C GLY A 58 -7.80 17.31 0.77
N ASP A 59 -7.74 17.98 1.92
CA ASP A 59 -6.67 17.72 2.88
C ASP A 59 -6.90 16.37 3.56
N SER A 60 -5.83 15.60 3.71
CA SER A 60 -5.85 14.29 4.35
C SER A 60 -4.74 14.13 5.39
N LEU A 61 -5.04 13.37 6.43
CA LEU A 61 -4.12 12.93 7.48
C LEU A 61 -4.18 11.41 7.58
N THR A 62 -3.03 10.75 7.45
CA THR A 62 -2.91 9.29 7.60
C THR A 62 -2.23 8.96 8.93
N VAL A 63 -2.81 8.05 9.70
CA VAL A 63 -2.35 7.69 11.05
C VAL A 63 -2.23 6.17 11.18
N ASP A 64 -1.12 5.71 11.75
CA ASP A 64 -0.89 4.31 12.11
C ASP A 64 -1.11 4.10 13.60
N ILE A 65 -1.78 3.01 13.93
CA ILE A 65 -2.14 2.62 15.29
C ILE A 65 -1.81 1.13 15.40
N GLY A 66 -0.61 0.82 15.89
CA GLY A 66 -0.07 -0.54 15.81
C GLY A 66 -0.01 -1.03 14.36
N THR A 67 -0.63 -2.18 14.08
CA THR A 67 -0.73 -2.75 12.73
C THR A 67 -1.90 -2.20 11.90
N SER A 68 -2.77 -1.37 12.49
CA SER A 68 -3.88 -0.71 11.80
C SER A 68 -3.44 0.62 11.20
N SER A 69 -4.00 0.99 10.05
CA SER A 69 -3.81 2.31 9.43
C SER A 69 -5.14 2.92 9.00
N ILE A 70 -5.32 4.22 9.25
CA ILE A 70 -6.52 4.99 8.88
C ILE A 70 -6.15 6.23 8.07
N ILE A 71 -7.01 6.61 7.13
CA ILE A 71 -6.96 7.90 6.43
C ILE A 71 -8.14 8.73 6.89
N ILE A 72 -7.85 9.95 7.34
CA ILE A 72 -8.80 11.00 7.64
C ILE A 72 -8.75 12.01 6.50
N VAL A 73 -9.91 12.45 6.01
CA VAL A 73 -9.99 13.39 4.88
C VAL A 73 -11.16 14.34 5.06
N ARG A 74 -11.02 15.60 4.60
CA ARG A 74 -12.16 16.51 4.43
C ARG A 74 -12.75 16.35 3.04
N ASP A 75 -14.01 15.95 2.95
CA ASP A 75 -14.72 15.82 1.67
C ASP A 75 -15.14 17.17 1.09
N ASP A 76 -15.68 17.14 -0.13
CA ASP A 76 -16.11 18.35 -0.86
C ASP A 76 -17.32 19.06 -0.23
N ALA A 77 -18.06 18.37 0.64
CA ALA A 77 -19.11 18.97 1.45
C ALA A 77 -18.57 19.55 2.77
N GLY A 78 -17.25 19.57 2.96
CA GLY A 78 -16.60 20.08 4.16
C GLY A 78 -16.64 19.13 5.36
N ARG A 79 -17.11 17.88 5.20
CA ARG A 79 -17.23 16.89 6.28
C ARG A 79 -15.92 16.15 6.45
N VAL A 80 -15.49 15.97 7.70
CA VAL A 80 -14.36 15.11 8.02
C VAL A 80 -14.83 13.66 8.05
N ARG A 81 -14.13 12.79 7.32
CA ARG A 81 -14.43 11.36 7.18
C ARG A 81 -13.17 10.57 7.45
N ALA A 82 -13.33 9.32 7.91
CA ALA A 82 -12.23 8.40 8.09
C ALA A 82 -12.52 7.05 7.45
N TYR A 83 -11.47 6.41 6.94
CA TYR A 83 -11.52 5.08 6.35
C TYR A 83 -10.32 4.26 6.77
N ARG A 84 -10.46 2.93 6.70
CA ARG A 84 -9.29 2.04 6.72
C ARG A 84 -8.40 2.38 5.53
N ASN A 85 -7.10 2.56 5.77
CA ASN A 85 -6.10 2.91 4.76
C ASN A 85 -5.69 1.71 3.90
N VAL A 86 -6.69 1.02 3.35
CA VAL A 86 -6.54 -0.29 2.72
C VAL A 86 -7.43 -0.31 1.48
N CYS A 87 -6.81 -0.52 0.33
CA CYS A 87 -7.52 -0.66 -0.93
C CYS A 87 -8.41 -1.91 -0.91
N ARG A 88 -9.67 -1.77 -1.32
CA ARG A 88 -10.65 -2.85 -1.38
C ARG A 88 -10.44 -3.83 -2.53
N HIS A 89 -9.42 -3.61 -3.36
CA HIS A 89 -8.99 -4.56 -4.38
C HIS A 89 -8.19 -5.72 -3.76
N ARG A 90 -6.96 -5.45 -3.31
CA ARG A 90 -6.00 -6.45 -2.82
C ARG A 90 -5.27 -6.01 -1.54
N GLY A 91 -5.90 -5.15 -0.74
CA GLY A 91 -5.35 -4.76 0.56
C GLY A 91 -4.20 -3.74 0.53
N ALA A 92 -3.73 -3.31 -0.65
CA ALA A 92 -2.65 -2.33 -0.72
C ALA A 92 -2.99 -1.03 0.01
N ARG A 93 -2.00 -0.54 0.77
CA ARG A 93 -2.06 0.73 1.46
C ARG A 93 -2.26 1.89 0.50
N LEU A 94 -3.17 2.82 0.80
CA LEU A 94 -3.51 3.93 -0.09
C LEU A 94 -2.56 5.12 0.07
N LYS A 95 -2.19 5.43 1.32
CA LYS A 95 -1.29 6.54 1.66
C LYS A 95 -0.28 6.14 2.75
N ALA A 96 0.92 6.70 2.67
CA ALA A 96 1.87 6.65 3.78
C ALA A 96 1.38 7.53 4.95
N PRO A 97 1.84 7.30 6.19
CA PRO A 97 1.55 8.17 7.33
C PRO A 97 1.86 9.64 7.05
N GLY A 98 1.12 10.53 7.70
CA GLY A 98 1.32 11.98 7.61
C GLY A 98 0.26 12.71 6.78
N LYS A 99 0.50 14.02 6.57
CA LYS A 99 -0.43 14.94 5.91
C LYS A 99 -0.16 15.02 4.42
N ALA A 100 -1.22 15.01 3.61
CA ALA A 100 -1.11 15.20 2.17
C ALA A 100 -2.39 15.81 1.59
N PRO A 101 -2.28 16.73 0.61
CA PRO A 101 -3.41 17.11 -0.22
C PRO A 101 -3.73 15.99 -1.22
N VAL A 102 -5.01 15.74 -1.43
CA VAL A 102 -5.53 14.74 -2.36
C VAL A 102 -6.67 15.32 -3.21
N GLY A 103 -6.64 15.02 -4.52
CA GLY A 103 -7.81 15.17 -5.37
C GLY A 103 -8.79 14.04 -5.12
N MET A 104 -8.29 12.81 -5.20
CA MET A 104 -8.98 11.56 -4.96
C MET A 104 -8.04 10.63 -4.17
N LEU A 105 -8.58 9.59 -3.55
CA LEU A 105 -7.79 8.54 -2.91
C LEU A 105 -7.43 7.48 -3.96
N VAL A 106 -6.19 7.52 -4.47
CA VAL A 106 -5.73 6.62 -5.53
C VAL A 106 -4.84 5.54 -4.93
N CYS A 107 -5.20 4.28 -5.14
CA CYS A 107 -4.38 3.15 -4.75
C CYS A 107 -3.07 3.14 -5.57
N PRO A 108 -1.88 3.14 -4.93
CA PRO A 108 -0.60 3.14 -5.65
C PRO A 108 -0.36 1.83 -6.40
N TYR A 109 -1.04 0.75 -5.99
CA TYR A 109 -0.89 -0.58 -6.59
C TYR A 109 -1.59 -0.67 -7.95
N HIS A 110 -2.93 -0.59 -7.96
CA HIS A 110 -3.74 -0.83 -9.16
C HIS A 110 -4.56 0.37 -9.61
N GLN A 111 -4.29 1.53 -9.04
CA GLN A 111 -4.90 2.80 -9.47
C GLN A 111 -6.43 2.82 -9.32
N TRP A 112 -6.98 1.92 -8.51
CA TRP A 112 -8.34 2.02 -8.01
C TRP A 112 -8.47 3.35 -7.31
N THR A 113 -9.43 4.15 -7.79
CA THR A 113 -9.58 5.53 -7.38
C THR A 113 -10.90 5.67 -6.65
N TYR A 114 -10.80 6.06 -5.39
CA TYR A 114 -11.93 6.34 -4.52
C TYR A 114 -12.12 7.84 -4.40
N ASP A 115 -13.38 8.24 -4.33
CA ASP A 115 -13.75 9.60 -3.97
C ASP A 115 -13.48 9.87 -2.48
N LEU A 116 -13.59 11.12 -2.06
CA LEU A 116 -13.38 11.50 -0.65
C LEU A 116 -14.53 11.06 0.25
N ASP A 117 -15.70 10.75 -0.33
CA ASP A 117 -16.81 10.06 0.33
C ASP A 117 -16.60 8.53 0.47
N GLY A 118 -15.46 8.02 -0.01
CA GLY A 118 -15.07 6.62 0.08
C GLY A 118 -15.61 5.74 -1.07
N ALA A 119 -16.48 6.27 -1.93
CA ALA A 119 -17.04 5.52 -3.05
C ALA A 119 -15.96 5.20 -4.08
N LEU A 120 -15.97 3.97 -4.60
CA LEU A 120 -15.10 3.57 -5.70
C LEU A 120 -15.60 4.19 -7.01
N ARG A 121 -14.77 5.04 -7.63
CA ARG A 121 -15.14 5.79 -8.86
C ARG A 121 -14.53 5.24 -10.12
N HIS A 122 -13.32 4.71 -10.04
CA HIS A 122 -12.62 4.23 -11.20
C HIS A 122 -11.82 2.98 -10.86
N THR A 123 -11.96 1.98 -11.72
CA THR A 123 -11.23 0.71 -11.68
C THR A 123 -10.68 0.40 -13.06
N LEU A 124 -9.50 -0.18 -13.10
CA LEU A 124 -8.94 -0.75 -14.32
C LEU A 124 -9.26 -2.25 -14.37
N HIS A 125 -9.62 -2.75 -15.56
CA HIS A 125 -9.65 -4.19 -15.89
C HIS A 125 -10.61 -5.10 -15.10
N MET A 126 -11.69 -4.58 -14.50
CA MET A 126 -12.62 -5.39 -13.69
C MET A 126 -13.73 -6.13 -14.46
N GLY A 127 -13.77 -6.03 -15.80
CA GLY A 127 -14.85 -6.60 -16.62
C GLY A 127 -16.13 -5.76 -16.60
N LYS A 128 -17.12 -6.13 -17.42
CA LYS A 128 -18.37 -5.33 -17.60
C LYS A 128 -19.36 -5.49 -16.44
N ASP A 129 -19.29 -6.61 -15.72
CA ASP A 129 -20.27 -6.97 -14.69
C ASP A 129 -19.82 -6.62 -13.26
N PHE A 130 -18.71 -5.90 -13.13
CA PHE A 130 -18.21 -5.48 -11.82
C PHE A 130 -19.08 -4.37 -11.23
N ASP A 131 -19.64 -4.63 -10.05
CA ASP A 131 -20.33 -3.62 -9.25
C ASP A 131 -19.34 -2.87 -8.35
N PRO A 132 -19.03 -1.59 -8.65
CA PRO A 132 -18.09 -0.81 -7.84
C PRO A 132 -18.62 -0.47 -6.45
N THR A 133 -19.94 -0.50 -6.23
CA THR A 133 -20.54 -0.07 -4.95
C THR A 133 -20.17 -1.01 -3.80
N CYS A 134 -20.02 -2.30 -4.06
CA CYS A 134 -19.63 -3.31 -3.08
C CYS A 134 -18.17 -3.20 -2.60
N ARG A 135 -17.36 -2.34 -3.24
CA ARG A 135 -15.94 -2.16 -2.94
C ARG A 135 -15.59 -0.72 -2.53
N SER A 136 -16.53 0.04 -1.99
CA SER A 136 -16.24 1.35 -1.36
C SER A 136 -15.32 1.18 -0.13
N LEU A 137 -14.54 2.21 0.23
CA LEU A 137 -13.65 2.14 1.39
C LEU A 137 -14.42 1.78 2.69
N ILE A 138 -13.79 1.01 3.56
CA ILE A 138 -14.39 0.64 4.86
C ILE A 138 -14.34 1.89 5.76
N PRO A 139 -15.49 2.44 6.17
CA PRO A 139 -15.52 3.61 7.04
C PRO A 139 -14.96 3.28 8.43
N VAL A 140 -14.36 4.28 9.05
CA VAL A 140 -13.93 4.26 10.45
C VAL A 140 -14.79 5.27 11.20
N SER A 141 -15.28 4.89 12.38
CA SER A 141 -16.09 5.77 13.21
C SER A 141 -15.27 7.00 13.58
N ILE A 142 -15.78 8.19 13.25
CA ILE A 142 -15.10 9.47 13.47
C ILE A 142 -16.05 10.48 14.08
N ASN A 143 -15.53 11.32 14.98
CA ASN A 143 -16.24 12.46 15.53
C ASN A 143 -15.29 13.66 15.64
N VAL A 144 -15.74 14.84 15.26
CA VAL A 144 -14.97 16.07 15.38
C VAL A 144 -15.62 16.92 16.47
N ILE A 145 -14.90 17.12 17.56
CA ILE A 145 -15.39 17.88 18.71
C ILE A 145 -14.45 19.04 18.96
N GLY A 146 -14.85 20.21 18.46
CA GLY A 146 -14.05 21.43 18.51
C GLY A 146 -12.80 21.28 17.67
N PRO A 147 -11.60 21.44 18.27
CA PRO A 147 -10.35 21.24 17.56
C PRO A 147 -9.96 19.77 17.43
N LEU A 148 -10.58 18.83 18.15
CA LEU A 148 -10.14 17.44 18.25
C LEU A 148 -10.82 16.54 17.21
N ILE A 149 -10.07 15.63 16.60
CA ILE A 149 -10.58 14.53 15.80
C ILE A 149 -10.47 13.24 16.62
N PHE A 150 -11.61 12.66 16.94
CA PHE A 150 -11.72 11.35 17.57
C PHE A 150 -11.98 10.27 16.52
N ALA A 151 -11.30 9.14 16.62
CA ALA A 151 -11.58 7.95 15.82
C ALA A 151 -11.80 6.72 16.72
N CYS A 152 -12.59 5.76 16.24
CA CYS A 152 -12.72 4.45 16.85
C CYS A 152 -12.69 3.39 15.75
N LEU A 153 -11.82 2.39 15.90
CA LEU A 153 -11.58 1.37 14.90
C LEU A 153 -12.55 0.17 15.04
N SER A 154 -13.27 0.08 16.15
CA SER A 154 -14.33 -0.91 16.37
C SER A 154 -15.53 -0.67 15.44
N ASP A 155 -16.09 -1.75 14.91
CA ASP A 155 -17.35 -1.73 14.15
C ASP A 155 -18.56 -1.30 15.03
N SER A 156 -18.42 -1.42 16.35
CA SER A 156 -19.38 -0.97 17.35
C SER A 156 -18.70 0.05 18.25
N ALA A 157 -18.56 1.28 17.76
CA ALA A 157 -17.95 2.36 18.53
C ALA A 157 -18.77 2.65 19.81
N PRO A 158 -18.14 2.89 20.96
CA PRO A 158 -18.85 3.22 22.18
C PRO A 158 -19.69 4.49 22.04
N GLU A 159 -20.84 4.56 22.71
CA GLU A 159 -21.62 5.80 22.82
C GLU A 159 -20.89 6.85 23.70
N GLY A 160 -21.40 8.08 23.75
CA GLY A 160 -20.93 9.11 24.68
C GLY A 160 -19.70 9.93 24.24
N VAL A 161 -19.23 9.80 22.99
CA VAL A 161 -18.08 10.61 22.51
C VAL A 161 -18.31 12.12 22.62
N GLN A 162 -19.55 12.58 22.47
CA GLN A 162 -19.89 13.99 22.61
C GLN A 162 -19.64 14.52 24.03
N GLU A 163 -19.94 13.70 25.04
CA GLU A 163 -19.69 14.02 26.45
C GLU A 163 -18.17 14.12 26.73
N LEU A 164 -17.36 13.31 26.03
CA LEU A 164 -15.89 13.33 26.11
C LEU A 164 -15.26 14.62 25.56
N GLY A 165 -15.96 15.40 24.74
CA GLY A 165 -15.42 16.65 24.18
C GLY A 165 -16.20 17.90 24.61
N GLN A 166 -17.29 17.76 25.36
CA GLN A 166 -18.16 18.87 25.74
C GLN A 166 -17.48 19.96 26.60
N PRO A 167 -16.61 19.64 27.59
CA PRO A 167 -15.85 20.64 28.33
C PRO A 167 -14.92 21.46 27.44
N MET A 168 -14.21 20.81 26.50
CA MET A 168 -13.37 21.48 25.50
C MET A 168 -14.20 22.40 24.59
N MET A 169 -15.33 21.91 24.10
CA MET A 169 -16.27 22.70 23.30
C MET A 169 -16.81 23.92 24.05
N SER A 170 -17.16 23.75 25.32
CA SER A 170 -17.72 24.83 26.14
C SER A 170 -16.69 25.92 26.43
N ALA A 171 -15.42 25.55 26.53
CA ALA A 171 -14.36 26.42 26.98
C ALA A 171 -13.57 27.07 25.84
N CYS A 172 -13.42 26.37 24.71
CA CYS A 172 -12.66 26.83 23.54
C CYS A 172 -13.53 27.02 22.28
N GLY A 173 -14.68 26.35 22.18
CA GLY A 173 -15.53 26.36 20.99
C GLY A 173 -14.74 26.12 19.69
N HIS A 174 -15.03 26.93 18.66
CA HIS A 174 -14.25 26.96 17.41
C HIS A 174 -13.16 28.03 17.40
N ARG A 175 -12.89 28.66 18.55
CA ARG A 175 -11.95 29.78 18.67
C ARG A 175 -10.56 29.37 18.21
N TYR A 176 -10.05 28.25 18.69
CA TYR A 176 -8.70 27.77 18.37
C TYR A 176 -8.72 26.79 17.19
N SER A 177 -8.73 27.32 15.97
CA SER A 177 -8.86 26.52 14.74
C SER A 177 -7.72 26.71 13.73
N LYS A 178 -6.81 27.66 13.97
CA LYS A 178 -5.63 27.90 13.12
C LYS A 178 -4.41 27.20 13.71
N LEU A 179 -3.88 26.19 13.02
CA LEU A 179 -2.60 25.55 13.36
C LEU A 179 -1.46 26.54 13.16
N VAL A 180 -0.70 26.84 14.21
CA VAL A 180 0.44 27.77 14.17
C VAL A 180 1.78 27.07 14.36
N HIS A 181 1.78 25.92 15.02
CA HIS A 181 2.96 25.06 15.14
C HIS A 181 2.54 23.62 15.39
N GLU A 182 3.37 22.69 14.96
CA GLU A 182 3.25 21.26 15.19
C GLU A 182 4.63 20.69 15.48
N SER A 183 4.68 19.74 16.42
CA SER A 183 5.87 18.95 16.71
C SER A 183 5.48 17.48 16.81
N GLU A 184 6.33 16.61 16.29
CA GLU A 184 6.20 15.16 16.41
C GLU A 184 7.55 14.58 16.81
N VAL A 185 7.55 13.79 17.89
CA VAL A 185 8.75 13.15 18.44
C VAL A 185 8.43 11.69 18.74
N VAL A 186 9.39 10.79 18.52
CA VAL A 186 9.31 9.40 18.95
C VAL A 186 10.10 9.26 20.24
N GLU A 187 9.40 8.97 21.33
CA GLU A 187 10.00 8.75 22.64
C GLU A 187 10.22 7.26 22.89
N SER A 188 11.40 6.89 23.37
CA SER A 188 11.78 5.51 23.72
C SER A 188 11.21 5.11 25.09
N ILE A 189 9.90 5.23 25.25
CA ILE A 189 9.15 4.90 26.47
C ILE A 189 7.82 4.22 26.12
N ASN A 190 7.41 3.26 26.94
CA ASN A 190 6.07 2.64 26.85
C ASN A 190 4.99 3.70 27.07
N TRP A 191 3.91 3.65 26.28
CA TRP A 191 2.84 4.66 26.32
C TRP A 191 2.20 4.85 27.69
N LYS A 192 2.09 3.78 28.50
CA LYS A 192 1.54 3.87 29.87
C LYS A 192 2.48 4.60 30.80
N ARG A 193 3.80 4.35 30.69
CA ARG A 193 4.82 5.07 31.47
C ARG A 193 4.89 6.54 31.08
N LEU A 194 4.73 6.84 29.80
CA LEU A 194 4.64 8.22 29.33
C LEU A 194 3.45 8.93 29.99
N MET A 195 2.26 8.32 29.99
CA MET A 195 1.09 8.89 30.66
C MET A 195 1.28 9.03 32.17
N GLU A 196 1.92 8.07 32.84
CA GLU A 196 2.27 8.17 34.27
C GLU A 196 3.16 9.39 34.55
N ASN A 197 4.20 9.60 33.74
CA ASN A 197 5.11 10.74 33.90
C ASN A 197 4.40 12.09 33.72
N VAL A 198 3.49 12.16 32.74
CA VAL A 198 2.67 13.36 32.51
C VAL A 198 1.80 13.65 33.74
N HIS A 199 1.21 12.62 34.36
CA HIS A 199 0.35 12.77 35.53
C HIS A 199 1.13 13.13 36.81
N ALA A 200 2.33 12.58 37.00
CA ALA A 200 3.17 12.86 38.19
C ALA A 200 3.72 14.30 38.22
N CYS A 201 3.92 14.94 37.06
CA CYS A 201 4.32 16.35 37.02
C CYS A 201 3.21 17.34 37.44
N ASP A 202 1.97 16.89 37.60
CA ASP A 202 0.80 17.72 37.94
C ASP A 202 0.38 17.61 39.43
N ASP A 203 1.24 17.00 40.26
CA ASP A 203 1.06 16.69 41.70
C ASP A 203 1.04 17.93 42.64
N GLY A 204 0.35 18.97 42.21
CA GLY A 204 -0.16 20.01 43.11
C GLY A 204 -1.59 19.76 43.59
N GLN A 205 -2.45 19.04 42.86
CA GLN A 205 -3.91 19.04 43.15
C GLN A 205 -4.69 17.80 42.65
N VAL A 206 -4.15 16.58 42.75
CA VAL A 206 -4.89 15.34 42.40
C VAL A 206 -5.52 14.71 43.66
N GLY A 207 -6.36 15.49 44.35
CA GLY A 207 -7.03 15.09 45.58
C GLY A 207 -8.54 14.96 45.42
N ALA A 208 -9.05 14.31 44.36
CA ALA A 208 -10.44 13.83 44.25
C ALA A 208 -10.66 13.13 42.90
N LEU A 209 -10.40 11.82 42.83
CA LEU A 209 -10.65 10.98 41.65
C LEU A 209 -11.33 9.67 42.09
N GLU A 210 -12.63 9.74 42.42
CA GLU A 210 -13.48 8.55 42.56
C GLU A 210 -14.64 8.61 41.55
N ALA A 211 -14.80 7.52 40.79
CA ALA A 211 -16.01 7.05 40.11
C ALA A 211 -16.70 7.99 39.09
N SER A 212 -16.23 8.03 37.84
CA SER A 212 -17.11 8.13 36.65
C SER A 212 -16.38 7.72 35.37
N SER A 213 -17.12 7.24 34.38
CA SER A 213 -16.67 6.84 33.03
C SER A 213 -16.28 8.01 32.11
N SER A 214 -15.97 9.17 32.69
CA SER A 214 -15.70 10.43 32.01
C SER A 214 -14.52 11.12 32.70
N PHE A 215 -13.35 11.17 32.05
CA PHE A 215 -12.15 11.82 32.60
C PHE A 215 -11.98 13.22 32.00
N LEU A 216 -12.79 14.20 32.42
CA LEU A 216 -12.58 15.61 32.11
C LEU A 216 -12.82 16.46 33.36
N GLN A 217 -11.79 17.14 33.85
CA GLN A 217 -11.90 18.15 34.91
C GLN A 217 -11.63 19.53 34.30
N GLY A 218 -12.59 20.46 34.43
CA GLY A 218 -12.34 21.88 34.18
C GLY A 218 -11.80 22.56 35.45
N ARG A 219 -10.69 23.30 35.35
CA ARG A 219 -10.23 24.22 36.42
C ARG A 219 -10.73 25.64 36.15
N ALA A 220 -10.82 26.44 37.21
CA ALA A 220 -11.30 27.83 37.18
C ALA A 220 -10.31 28.83 36.56
N ASP A 221 -9.12 28.37 36.15
CA ASP A 221 -7.96 29.24 35.86
C ASP A 221 -7.48 29.09 34.39
N GLY A 222 -8.11 28.21 33.61
CA GLY A 222 -7.71 27.89 32.24
C GLY A 222 -8.37 26.60 31.76
N VAL A 223 -8.57 26.50 30.44
CA VAL A 223 -9.14 25.30 29.81
C VAL A 223 -8.08 24.21 29.77
N SER A 224 -8.31 23.09 30.46
CA SER A 224 -7.51 21.86 30.32
C SER A 224 -8.40 20.65 30.08
N PHE A 225 -7.89 19.64 29.37
CA PHE A 225 -8.59 18.38 29.13
C PHE A 225 -7.62 17.20 29.12
N TRP A 226 -8.20 16.01 29.34
CA TRP A 226 -7.48 14.75 29.42
C TRP A 226 -8.30 13.63 28.78
N THR A 227 -7.61 12.71 28.14
CA THR A 227 -8.12 11.44 27.64
C THR A 227 -7.04 10.39 27.89
N HIS A 228 -7.31 9.12 27.59
CA HIS A 228 -6.31 8.06 27.78
C HIS A 228 -5.09 8.17 26.84
N ASN A 229 -5.19 8.96 25.75
CA ASN A 229 -4.12 9.12 24.77
C ASN A 229 -3.82 10.59 24.38
N ALA A 230 -4.44 11.57 25.03
CA ALA A 230 -4.23 12.98 24.70
C ALA A 230 -4.60 13.90 25.86
N TRP A 231 -3.94 15.05 25.93
CA TRP A 231 -4.20 16.12 26.87
C TRP A 231 -3.99 17.47 26.21
N GLY A 232 -4.42 18.52 26.88
CA GLY A 232 -4.08 19.85 26.42
C GLY A 232 -4.58 20.95 27.32
N ALA A 233 -4.03 22.14 27.10
CA ALA A 233 -4.35 23.32 27.85
C ALA A 233 -4.13 24.59 27.02
N VAL A 234 -4.78 25.68 27.41
CA VAL A 234 -4.47 27.01 26.85
C VAL A 234 -3.21 27.56 27.51
N SER A 235 -2.20 27.87 26.71
CA SER A 235 -0.93 28.46 27.14
C SER A 235 -0.47 29.51 26.13
N ASN A 236 -0.01 30.67 26.62
CA ASN A 236 0.50 31.78 25.79
C ASN A 236 -0.44 32.19 24.63
N GLY A 237 -1.75 32.21 24.88
CA GLY A 237 -2.74 32.58 23.85
C GLY A 237 -3.00 31.52 22.78
N CYS A 238 -2.37 30.34 22.90
CA CYS A 238 -2.61 29.19 22.04
C CYS A 238 -3.24 28.05 22.84
N LEU A 239 -4.14 27.27 22.23
CA LEU A 239 -4.52 25.97 22.73
C LEU A 239 -3.44 24.95 22.32
N VAL A 240 -2.81 24.33 23.30
CA VAL A 240 -1.79 23.30 23.09
C VAL A 240 -2.43 21.94 23.31
N ILE A 241 -2.40 21.08 22.30
CA ILE A 241 -2.96 19.73 22.32
C ILE A 241 -1.84 18.74 22.06
N THR A 242 -1.57 17.87 23.02
CA THR A 242 -0.64 16.76 22.86
C THR A 242 -1.40 15.44 22.83
N SER A 243 -1.08 14.59 21.86
CA SER A 243 -1.62 13.24 21.71
C SER A 243 -0.50 12.24 21.54
N ILE A 244 -0.71 11.03 22.01
CA ILE A 244 0.26 9.93 21.97
C ILE A 244 -0.32 8.73 21.24
N ILE A 245 0.54 8.05 20.49
CA ILE A 245 0.22 6.80 19.80
C ILE A 245 1.36 5.79 19.99
N PRO A 246 1.10 4.61 20.59
CA PRO A 246 2.09 3.55 20.74
C PRO A 246 2.43 2.94 19.38
N VAL A 247 3.73 2.75 19.11
CA VAL A 247 4.23 2.14 17.87
C VAL A 247 5.00 0.84 18.12
N GLU A 248 5.69 0.74 19.26
CA GLU A 248 6.34 -0.49 19.73
C GLU A 248 6.14 -0.61 21.26
N PRO A 249 6.39 -1.79 21.88
CA PRO A 249 6.25 -1.96 23.33
C PRO A 249 6.99 -0.91 24.17
N ASP A 250 8.08 -0.36 23.67
CA ASP A 250 8.91 0.66 24.31
C ASP A 250 9.06 1.95 23.49
N LYS A 251 8.21 2.19 22.48
CA LYS A 251 8.22 3.44 21.70
C LYS A 251 6.83 4.03 21.53
N THR A 252 6.76 5.34 21.75
CA THR A 252 5.51 6.10 21.66
C THR A 252 5.74 7.37 20.84
N VAL A 253 4.92 7.58 19.81
CA VAL A 253 4.87 8.85 19.08
C VAL A 253 4.12 9.87 19.92
N VAL A 254 4.72 11.04 20.11
CA VAL A 254 4.15 12.19 20.81
C VAL A 254 3.98 13.31 19.80
N ARG A 255 2.74 13.69 19.51
CA ARG A 255 2.40 14.80 18.61
C ARG A 255 1.79 15.94 19.39
N THR A 256 2.33 17.14 19.24
CA THR A 256 1.82 18.36 19.88
C THR A 256 1.43 19.40 18.84
N HIS A 257 0.24 19.95 18.98
CA HIS A 257 -0.31 21.01 18.14
C HIS A 257 -0.51 22.27 18.95
N TRP A 258 -0.10 23.41 18.40
CA TRP A 258 -0.42 24.73 18.92
C TRP A 258 -1.44 25.37 17.99
N LEU A 259 -2.63 25.63 18.51
CA LEU A 259 -3.74 26.23 17.80
C LEU A 259 -4.00 27.65 18.32
N SER A 260 -4.21 28.59 17.42
CA SER A 260 -4.55 29.98 17.76
C SER A 260 -5.92 30.37 17.20
N ASP A 261 -6.41 31.53 17.62
CA ASP A 261 -7.53 32.20 16.96
C ASP A 261 -7.18 32.51 15.50
N PRO A 262 -8.05 32.24 14.50
CA PRO A 262 -7.79 32.58 13.10
C PRO A 262 -7.38 34.03 12.86
N SER A 263 -7.88 34.97 13.67
CA SER A 263 -7.52 36.39 13.63
C SER A 263 -6.16 36.73 14.26
N SER A 264 -5.52 35.77 14.94
CA SER A 264 -4.22 35.97 15.58
C SER A 264 -3.10 36.18 14.57
N VAL A 265 -2.27 37.18 14.84
CA VAL A 265 -1.08 37.54 14.07
C VAL A 265 0.18 37.22 14.88
N GLU A 266 1.13 36.53 14.25
CA GLU A 266 2.45 36.24 14.82
C GLU A 266 3.19 37.52 15.21
N GLY A 267 3.86 37.53 16.36
CA GLY A 267 4.55 38.69 16.93
C GLY A 267 3.62 39.72 17.60
N ARG A 268 2.29 39.53 17.55
CA ARG A 268 1.30 40.34 18.30
C ARG A 268 0.51 39.51 19.30
N ASN A 269 -0.05 38.38 18.85
CA ASN A 269 -0.95 37.54 19.65
C ASN A 269 -0.26 36.29 20.20
N TYR A 270 0.77 35.80 19.50
CA TYR A 270 1.63 34.70 19.92
C TYR A 270 3.03 34.92 19.31
N ASP A 271 4.06 34.38 19.94
CA ASP A 271 5.44 34.42 19.45
C ASP A 271 5.90 33.00 19.09
N GLN A 272 6.09 32.73 17.79
CA GLN A 272 6.46 31.40 17.29
C GLN A 272 7.84 30.96 17.78
N THR A 273 8.76 31.89 18.05
CA THR A 273 10.09 31.59 18.59
C THR A 273 10.06 31.20 20.06
N ALA A 274 9.00 31.57 20.78
CA ALA A 274 8.73 31.17 22.15
C ALA A 274 7.89 29.87 22.25
N LEU A 275 7.48 29.27 21.12
CA LEU A 275 6.63 28.07 21.10
C LEU A 275 7.37 26.73 21.35
N PRO A 276 8.69 26.55 21.10
CA PRO A 276 9.38 25.30 21.47
C PRO A 276 10.37 25.48 22.62
N GLY A 277 10.16 24.74 23.72
CA GLY A 277 11.13 24.57 24.80
C GLY A 277 10.64 23.98 26.14
N ARG A 278 9.32 23.86 26.37
CA ARG A 278 8.78 23.37 27.67
C ARG A 278 7.65 22.33 27.62
N GLY A 279 7.28 21.82 26.44
CA GLY A 279 6.21 20.82 26.30
C GLY A 279 6.67 19.37 26.12
N VAL A 280 7.95 19.14 25.82
CA VAL A 280 8.53 17.79 25.76
C VAL A 280 9.01 17.49 27.17
N ILE A 281 8.43 16.48 27.80
CA ILE A 281 9.00 15.89 29.01
C ILE A 281 10.44 15.52 28.65
N ALA A 282 11.41 16.27 29.18
CA ALA A 282 12.79 15.85 29.10
C ALA A 282 12.88 14.56 29.90
N SER A 283 12.90 13.42 29.21
CA SER A 283 13.26 12.15 29.81
C SER A 283 14.66 12.31 30.40
N SER A 284 14.75 12.43 31.73
CA SER A 284 15.97 12.05 32.42
C SER A 284 16.26 10.59 32.04
N PRO A 285 17.49 10.24 31.62
CA PRO A 285 17.86 8.85 31.48
C PRO A 285 17.71 8.16 32.85
N ASP A 286 17.29 6.90 32.82
CA ASP A 286 17.07 6.03 33.96
C ASP A 286 18.07 6.28 35.10
N THR A 287 17.57 6.74 36.24
CA THR A 287 18.19 6.46 37.53
C THR A 287 17.22 5.57 38.29
N ASP A 288 17.60 4.30 38.44
CA ASP A 288 16.98 3.32 39.32
C ASP A 288 16.67 3.95 40.69
N GLY A 289 15.39 4.22 40.93
CA GLY A 289 14.88 4.84 42.14
C GLY A 289 13.54 4.20 42.51
N ASP A 290 13.61 2.95 42.95
CA ASP A 290 12.47 2.16 43.39
C ASP A 290 11.87 2.69 44.71
N ALA A 291 10.56 2.42 44.86
CA ALA A 291 9.75 2.48 46.08
C ALA A 291 8.86 3.72 46.31
N GLU A 292 7.89 4.01 45.43
CA GLU A 292 6.67 4.72 45.89
C GLU A 292 5.39 4.60 45.03
N HIS A 293 5.28 3.64 44.10
CA HIS A 293 4.21 3.68 43.07
C HIS A 293 3.01 2.74 43.27
N ALA A 294 2.85 2.11 44.45
CA ALA A 294 1.69 1.25 44.76
C ALA A 294 0.38 2.02 45.06
N SER A 295 0.42 3.36 45.06
CA SER A 295 -0.70 4.26 45.32
C SER A 295 -1.35 4.84 44.05
N ASN A 296 -0.81 4.57 42.85
CA ASN A 296 -1.26 5.19 41.61
C ASN A 296 -2.69 4.73 41.20
N PRO A 297 -3.68 5.65 41.06
CA PRO A 297 -5.06 5.34 40.69
C PRO A 297 -5.22 4.65 39.33
N PHE A 298 -4.33 4.95 38.36
CA PHE A 298 -4.35 4.35 37.02
C PHE A 298 -3.97 2.86 37.06
N VAL A 299 -2.98 2.50 37.87
CA VAL A 299 -2.55 1.10 38.08
C VAL A 299 -3.65 0.27 38.78
N ARG A 300 -4.38 0.88 39.73
CA ARG A 300 -5.55 0.25 40.36
C ARG A 300 -6.72 0.04 39.38
N TRP A 301 -6.97 1.02 38.52
CA TRP A 301 -7.98 0.93 37.45
C TRP A 301 -7.63 -0.13 36.41
N TYR A 302 -6.36 -0.19 35.99
CA TYR A 302 -5.81 -1.18 35.06
C TYR A 302 -5.95 -2.61 35.59
N GLY A 303 -5.57 -2.84 36.86
CA GLY A 303 -5.74 -4.14 37.53
C GLY A 303 -7.20 -4.58 37.69
N ALA A 304 -8.12 -3.64 37.95
CA ALA A 304 -9.54 -3.95 38.13
C ALA A 304 -10.25 -4.39 36.83
N ARG A 305 -9.77 -3.96 35.65
CA ARG A 305 -10.34 -4.32 34.34
C ARG A 305 -9.68 -5.54 33.69
N MET A 306 -8.41 -5.82 33.99
CA MET A 306 -7.78 -7.10 33.61
C MET A 306 -8.39 -8.32 34.34
N ALA A 307 -9.03 -8.12 35.49
CA ALA A 307 -9.73 -9.17 36.24
C ALA A 307 -11.00 -9.71 35.53
N VAL A 308 -11.46 -9.07 34.45
CA VAL A 308 -12.70 -9.44 33.73
C VAL A 308 -12.43 -10.39 32.56
N HIS A 309 -11.19 -10.55 32.10
CA HIS A 309 -10.88 -11.41 30.97
C HIS A 309 -9.50 -12.05 31.13
N THR A 310 -9.45 -13.23 31.74
CA THR A 310 -8.25 -14.08 31.72
C THR A 310 -8.63 -15.55 31.63
N LEU A 311 -8.23 -16.20 30.53
CA LEU A 311 -8.19 -17.65 30.39
C LEU A 311 -6.85 -18.16 30.95
N SER A 312 -6.92 -19.18 31.80
CA SER A 312 -5.78 -19.88 32.39
C SER A 312 -5.16 -20.88 31.39
N PRO A 313 -3.85 -21.18 31.47
CA PRO A 313 -3.14 -21.96 30.47
C PRO A 313 -3.45 -23.45 30.62
N GLN A 314 -4.12 -24.03 29.62
CA GLN A 314 -4.08 -25.48 29.44
C GLN A 314 -2.72 -25.85 28.89
N ILE A 315 -2.00 -26.69 29.63
CA ILE A 315 -0.91 -27.52 29.12
C ILE A 315 -1.46 -28.26 27.89
N ILE A 316 -1.01 -27.88 26.71
CA ILE A 316 -1.37 -28.53 25.45
C ILE A 316 -0.75 -29.94 25.48
N PRO A 317 -1.54 -31.02 25.48
CA PRO A 317 -1.00 -32.33 25.22
C PRO A 317 -0.47 -32.33 23.77
N ALA A 318 0.65 -33.00 23.54
CA ALA A 318 1.23 -33.13 22.20
C ALA A 318 0.26 -33.83 21.23
N ALA A 319 -0.68 -33.09 20.66
CA ALA A 319 -1.57 -33.49 19.58
C ALA A 319 -2.24 -32.23 18.99
N HIS A 320 -2.05 -32.06 17.68
CA HIS A 320 -2.65 -31.06 16.78
C HIS A 320 -2.21 -29.60 16.95
N ILE A 321 -1.01 -29.32 16.41
CA ILE A 321 -0.78 -28.04 15.72
C ILE A 321 -1.80 -27.99 14.59
N ASP A 322 -2.87 -27.22 14.76
CA ASP A 322 -3.72 -26.88 13.64
C ASP A 322 -2.87 -26.09 12.64
N THR A 323 -2.83 -26.63 11.43
CA THR A 323 -2.29 -26.03 10.22
C THR A 323 -3.09 -24.76 9.93
N VAL A 324 -2.71 -23.64 10.53
CA VAL A 324 -3.03 -22.32 9.97
C VAL A 324 -2.44 -22.33 8.57
N GLY A 325 -3.32 -22.45 7.57
CA GLY A 325 -3.02 -23.14 6.30
C GLY A 325 -1.86 -22.53 5.53
N GLN A 326 -0.83 -23.32 5.22
CA GLN A 326 0.30 -22.93 4.38
C GLN A 326 -0.14 -22.38 3.00
N SER A 327 -1.34 -22.74 2.53
CA SER A 327 -1.98 -22.20 1.32
C SER A 327 -2.46 -20.74 1.46
N GLN A 328 -2.72 -20.24 2.68
CA GLN A 328 -3.09 -18.84 2.92
C GLN A 328 -1.91 -17.89 2.67
N CYS A 329 -0.68 -18.25 3.10
CA CYS A 329 0.49 -17.38 2.89
C CYS A 329 0.80 -17.12 1.41
N PHE A 330 0.55 -18.09 0.54
CA PHE A 330 0.76 -17.95 -0.90
C PHE A 330 -0.21 -16.96 -1.56
N SER A 331 -1.43 -16.86 -1.03
CA SER A 331 -2.52 -16.06 -1.60
C SER A 331 -2.87 -14.80 -0.81
N ASP A 332 -2.14 -14.50 0.27
CA ASP A 332 -2.35 -13.33 1.14
C ASP A 332 -1.41 -12.17 0.78
N ALA A 333 -1.98 -11.01 0.50
CA ALA A 333 -1.24 -9.78 0.17
C ALA A 333 -0.42 -9.25 1.36
N ASN A 334 -0.88 -9.49 2.61
CA ASN A 334 -0.21 -8.98 3.80
C ASN A 334 1.18 -9.59 3.96
N VAL A 335 1.32 -10.89 3.64
CA VAL A 335 2.61 -11.60 3.67
C VAL A 335 3.62 -10.89 2.78
N TRP A 336 3.26 -10.58 1.53
CA TRP A 336 4.16 -9.96 0.57
C TRP A 336 4.48 -8.50 0.89
N SER A 337 3.52 -7.77 1.46
CA SER A 337 3.73 -6.38 1.92
C SER A 337 4.59 -6.26 3.18
N SER A 338 4.72 -7.34 3.95
CA SER A 338 5.53 -7.38 5.19
C SER A 338 7.01 -7.67 4.96
N VAL A 339 7.38 -8.11 3.75
CA VAL A 339 8.74 -8.51 3.40
C VAL A 339 9.35 -7.51 2.42
N GLY A 340 10.42 -6.82 2.85
CA GLY A 340 11.13 -5.82 2.05
C GLY A 340 10.49 -4.44 2.06
N GLU A 341 11.14 -3.46 1.43
CA GLU A 341 10.59 -2.11 1.30
C GLU A 341 9.61 -2.04 0.13
N PRO A 342 8.43 -1.41 0.31
CA PRO A 342 7.51 -1.11 -0.78
C PRO A 342 8.20 -0.19 -1.78
N TRP A 343 8.33 -0.64 -3.03
CA TRP A 343 8.84 0.20 -4.09
C TRP A 343 7.66 0.84 -4.83
N SER A 344 7.54 2.17 -4.68
CA SER A 344 6.44 2.90 -5.30
C SER A 344 6.59 2.91 -6.83
N SER A 345 5.50 2.70 -7.57
CA SER A 345 5.53 2.59 -9.05
C SER A 345 6.06 3.84 -9.77
N GLY A 346 6.13 4.99 -9.08
CA GLY A 346 6.70 6.25 -9.59
C GLY A 346 8.16 6.49 -9.24
N GLU A 347 8.76 5.67 -8.39
CA GLU A 347 10.15 5.80 -7.95
C GLU A 347 11.08 4.99 -8.86
N GLN A 348 12.23 5.59 -9.22
CA GLN A 348 13.27 4.88 -9.96
C GLN A 348 14.32 4.37 -8.97
N LYS A 349 14.64 3.08 -9.04
CA LYS A 349 15.78 2.49 -8.32
C LYS A 349 16.85 2.07 -9.32
N ASN A 350 18.10 2.24 -8.89
CA ASN A 350 19.25 1.74 -9.62
C ASN A 350 19.49 0.28 -9.24
N LEU A 351 19.50 -0.60 -10.25
CA LEU A 351 19.67 -2.04 -10.10
C LEU A 351 21.05 -2.43 -10.58
N GLU A 352 21.73 -3.28 -9.83
CA GLU A 352 23.01 -3.88 -10.21
C GLU A 352 22.81 -5.33 -10.63
N VAL A 353 23.38 -5.72 -11.77
CA VAL A 353 23.33 -7.08 -12.28
C VAL A 353 24.31 -7.96 -11.51
N CYS A 354 23.80 -8.94 -10.77
CA CYS A 354 24.59 -9.91 -10.01
C CYS A 354 24.96 -11.14 -10.84
N ALA A 355 24.08 -11.57 -11.76
CA ALA A 355 24.32 -12.75 -12.59
C ALA A 355 23.57 -12.64 -13.93
N VAL A 356 24.10 -13.32 -14.94
CA VAL A 356 23.47 -13.53 -16.24
C VAL A 356 23.49 -15.03 -16.53
N ILE A 357 22.33 -15.61 -16.82
CA ILE A 357 22.14 -17.05 -17.04
C ILE A 357 21.55 -17.23 -18.44
N ASP A 358 22.19 -18.02 -19.28
CA ASP A 358 21.66 -18.44 -20.59
C ASP A 358 20.64 -19.58 -20.36
N GLU A 359 19.36 -19.33 -20.62
CA GLU A 359 18.28 -20.31 -20.44
C GLU A 359 18.05 -21.15 -21.70
N THR A 360 18.03 -20.47 -22.85
CA THR A 360 17.93 -21.05 -24.21
C THR A 360 18.79 -20.18 -25.16
N PRO A 361 18.99 -20.57 -26.43
CA PRO A 361 19.78 -19.77 -27.37
C PRO A 361 19.28 -18.32 -27.55
N ASP A 362 17.99 -18.06 -27.32
CA ASP A 362 17.37 -16.74 -27.45
C ASP A 362 16.78 -16.20 -26.13
N VAL A 363 17.02 -16.81 -24.97
CA VAL A 363 16.49 -16.37 -23.67
C VAL A 363 17.58 -16.29 -22.61
N ARG A 364 17.65 -15.16 -21.90
CA ARG A 364 18.56 -14.94 -20.76
C ARG A 364 17.82 -14.51 -19.51
N THR A 365 18.24 -15.01 -18.36
CA THR A 365 17.84 -14.50 -17.05
C THR A 365 18.90 -13.54 -16.53
N PHE A 366 18.48 -12.34 -16.15
CA PHE A 366 19.32 -11.34 -15.48
C PHE A 366 18.90 -11.27 -14.01
N VAL A 367 19.84 -11.53 -13.11
CA VAL A 367 19.63 -11.43 -11.66
C VAL A 367 20.14 -10.09 -11.19
N PHE A 368 19.33 -9.38 -10.42
CA PHE A 368 19.59 -8.06 -9.90
C PHE A 368 19.58 -8.03 -8.37
N ARG A 369 20.21 -6.99 -7.83
CA ARG A 369 19.97 -6.45 -6.50
C ARG A 369 19.76 -4.94 -6.60
N CYS A 370 19.09 -4.34 -5.62
CA CYS A 370 19.07 -2.89 -5.49
C CYS A 370 20.48 -2.38 -5.16
N GLY A 371 20.91 -1.27 -5.78
CA GLY A 371 22.27 -0.74 -5.59
C GLY A 371 22.56 -0.26 -4.16
N ASP A 372 21.51 0.04 -3.39
CA ASP A 372 21.51 0.39 -1.97
C ASP A 372 21.35 -0.84 -1.05
N LEU A 373 21.28 -2.05 -1.63
CA LEU A 373 21.04 -3.33 -0.94
C LEU A 373 19.69 -3.44 -0.23
N THR A 374 18.73 -2.58 -0.58
CA THR A 374 17.37 -2.65 -0.04
C THR A 374 16.64 -3.89 -0.54
N ALA A 375 16.01 -4.61 0.40
CA ALA A 375 15.14 -5.75 0.12
C ALA A 375 13.90 -5.28 -0.65
N LEU A 376 13.55 -5.96 -1.75
CA LEU A 376 12.42 -5.62 -2.59
C LEU A 376 11.13 -6.36 -2.17
N SER A 377 10.07 -5.63 -1.86
CA SER A 377 8.72 -6.19 -1.67
C SER A 377 7.98 -6.33 -3.00
N PHE A 378 7.49 -7.54 -3.32
CA PHE A 378 6.66 -7.82 -4.50
C PHE A 378 5.82 -9.10 -4.33
N GLU A 379 4.76 -9.23 -5.13
CA GLU A 379 3.92 -10.44 -5.24
C GLU A 379 4.39 -11.32 -6.42
N PRO A 380 4.29 -12.66 -6.33
CA PRO A 380 4.70 -13.53 -7.41
C PRO A 380 3.86 -13.29 -8.66
N GLY A 381 4.51 -13.15 -9.82
CA GLY A 381 3.86 -12.83 -11.09
C GLY A 381 3.80 -11.34 -11.45
N GLN A 382 4.23 -10.44 -10.57
CA GLN A 382 4.39 -9.01 -10.90
C GLN A 382 5.55 -8.74 -11.85
N PHE A 383 5.57 -7.56 -12.46
CA PHE A 383 6.62 -7.07 -13.35
C PHE A 383 7.30 -5.80 -12.85
N ILE A 384 8.50 -5.53 -13.37
CA ILE A 384 9.18 -4.24 -13.27
C ILE A 384 9.34 -3.64 -14.67
N THR A 385 9.50 -2.32 -14.73
CA THR A 385 9.83 -1.58 -15.96
C THR A 385 11.30 -1.22 -15.93
N VAL A 386 12.11 -1.83 -16.79
CA VAL A 386 13.53 -1.46 -16.96
C VAL A 386 13.66 -0.34 -18.00
N SER A 387 14.54 0.61 -17.74
CA SER A 387 14.72 1.83 -18.55
C SER A 387 16.19 2.07 -18.94
N PRO A 388 16.81 1.19 -19.74
CA PRO A 388 18.17 1.43 -20.24
C PRO A 388 18.26 2.66 -21.15
N GLN A 389 19.40 3.33 -21.09
CA GLN A 389 19.73 4.48 -21.93
C GLN A 389 20.74 4.06 -23.00
N PHE A 390 20.36 4.20 -24.28
CA PHE A 390 21.25 3.97 -25.41
C PHE A 390 20.76 4.74 -26.65
N ALA A 391 21.66 4.99 -27.59
CA ALA A 391 21.39 5.84 -28.76
C ALA A 391 20.83 7.24 -28.39
N GLY A 392 21.30 7.81 -27.27
CA GLY A 392 20.87 9.14 -26.80
C GLY A 392 19.45 9.21 -26.22
N GLN A 393 18.75 8.07 -26.06
CA GLN A 393 17.38 8.00 -25.57
C GLN A 393 17.22 6.96 -24.45
N VAL A 394 16.26 7.17 -23.56
CA VAL A 394 15.82 6.18 -22.56
C VAL A 394 14.71 5.32 -23.16
N TRP A 395 14.89 4.01 -23.11
CA TRP A 395 13.94 3.03 -23.63
C TRP A 395 13.36 2.22 -22.48
N SER A 396 12.05 2.26 -22.28
CA SER A 396 11.39 1.53 -21.20
C SER A 396 10.65 0.29 -21.69
N ARG A 397 10.81 -0.85 -21.01
CA ARG A 397 10.04 -2.08 -21.24
C ARG A 397 9.72 -2.79 -19.93
N CYS A 398 8.53 -3.38 -19.88
CA CYS A 398 8.10 -4.21 -18.76
C CYS A 398 8.62 -5.64 -18.92
N TYR A 399 9.10 -6.20 -17.81
CA TYR A 399 9.49 -7.59 -17.71
C TYR A 399 8.99 -8.16 -16.38
N THR A 400 8.29 -9.28 -16.45
CA THR A 400 7.88 -10.02 -15.27
C THR A 400 9.08 -10.41 -14.43
N LEU A 401 8.97 -10.22 -13.11
CA LEU A 401 9.90 -10.76 -12.14
C LEU A 401 9.76 -12.29 -12.17
N SER A 402 10.77 -12.97 -12.69
CA SER A 402 10.77 -14.44 -12.81
C SER A 402 11.18 -15.13 -11.51
N SER A 403 11.81 -14.40 -10.57
CA SER A 403 12.23 -14.89 -9.25
C SER A 403 11.08 -15.02 -8.24
N SER A 404 11.35 -15.68 -7.12
CA SER A 404 10.46 -15.73 -5.95
C SER A 404 10.65 -14.47 -5.07
N PRO A 405 9.56 -13.87 -4.54
CA PRO A 405 9.65 -12.77 -3.57
C PRO A 405 10.12 -13.20 -2.18
N THR A 406 10.18 -14.50 -1.89
CA THR A 406 10.77 -15.05 -0.64
C THR A 406 12.27 -14.77 -0.51
N ARG A 407 12.93 -14.27 -1.56
CA ARG A 407 14.36 -13.97 -1.60
C ARG A 407 14.58 -12.47 -1.87
N PRO A 408 14.15 -11.57 -0.99
CA PRO A 408 13.89 -10.17 -1.36
C PRO A 408 15.14 -9.33 -1.69
N PHE A 409 16.34 -9.81 -1.35
CA PHE A 409 17.59 -9.13 -1.68
C PHE A 409 18.07 -9.37 -3.12
N THR A 410 17.53 -10.40 -3.80
CA THR A 410 17.83 -10.65 -5.21
C THR A 410 16.57 -10.98 -6.00
N PHE A 411 16.45 -10.42 -7.19
CA PHE A 411 15.31 -10.67 -8.05
C PHE A 411 15.75 -10.74 -9.51
N SER A 412 14.98 -11.40 -10.37
CA SER A 412 15.38 -11.64 -11.74
C SER A 412 14.30 -11.31 -12.74
N ILE A 413 14.71 -10.91 -13.93
CA ILE A 413 13.85 -10.90 -15.12
C ILE A 413 14.44 -11.87 -16.14
N THR A 414 13.57 -12.52 -16.91
CA THR A 414 13.98 -13.46 -17.96
C THR A 414 13.48 -12.95 -19.30
N VAL A 415 14.42 -12.66 -20.19
CA VAL A 415 14.21 -11.86 -21.39
C VAL A 415 14.46 -12.72 -22.62
N LYS A 416 13.41 -12.91 -23.42
CA LYS A 416 13.54 -13.44 -24.77
C LYS A 416 14.02 -12.36 -25.73
N ARG A 417 14.98 -12.70 -26.57
CA ARG A 417 15.45 -11.88 -27.68
C ARG A 417 14.38 -11.85 -28.77
N VAL A 418 13.85 -10.67 -29.06
CA VAL A 418 12.86 -10.46 -30.12
C VAL A 418 13.56 -9.90 -31.35
N PRO A 419 13.41 -10.52 -32.54
CA PRO A 419 13.92 -9.95 -33.79
C PRO A 419 13.43 -8.50 -33.98
N GLY A 420 14.34 -7.56 -34.22
CA GLY A 420 14.03 -6.12 -34.31
C GLY A 420 13.71 -5.42 -32.98
N GLY A 421 13.62 -6.14 -31.85
CA GLY A 421 13.30 -5.56 -30.55
C GLY A 421 14.45 -4.75 -29.95
N LEU A 422 14.25 -3.45 -29.71
CA LEU A 422 15.32 -2.55 -29.25
C LEU A 422 15.88 -2.93 -27.87
N VAL A 423 15.02 -2.97 -26.84
CA VAL A 423 15.45 -3.21 -25.45
C VAL A 423 15.88 -4.64 -25.22
N SER A 424 15.15 -5.64 -25.73
CA SER A 424 15.52 -7.05 -25.57
C SER A 424 16.89 -7.37 -26.17
N ASN A 425 17.19 -6.82 -27.36
CA ASN A 425 18.49 -6.99 -27.99
C ASN A 425 19.58 -6.26 -27.20
N TRP A 426 19.32 -5.00 -26.80
CA TRP A 426 20.27 -4.24 -26.00
C TRP A 426 20.64 -4.94 -24.69
N LEU A 427 19.66 -5.49 -23.96
CA LEU A 427 19.91 -6.22 -22.72
C LEU A 427 20.80 -7.44 -22.96
N HIS A 428 20.52 -8.24 -23.99
CA HIS A 428 21.36 -9.38 -24.36
C HIS A 428 22.78 -8.97 -24.73
N ASP A 429 22.92 -7.92 -25.52
CA ASP A 429 24.19 -7.52 -26.10
C ASP A 429 25.08 -6.75 -25.09
N ASN A 430 24.50 -5.99 -24.16
CA ASN A 430 25.23 -5.03 -23.32
C ASN A 430 25.20 -5.33 -21.82
N LEU A 431 24.12 -5.96 -21.33
CA LEU A 431 23.98 -6.16 -19.89
C LEU A 431 24.87 -7.32 -19.44
N ARG A 432 25.79 -7.04 -18.51
CA ARG A 432 26.78 -7.99 -17.95
C ARG A 432 26.81 -7.85 -16.44
N VAL A 433 27.40 -8.81 -15.74
CA VAL A 433 27.60 -8.75 -14.29
C VAL A 433 28.33 -7.46 -13.90
N GLY A 434 27.83 -6.77 -12.88
CA GLY A 434 28.31 -5.46 -12.42
C GLY A 434 27.71 -4.26 -13.16
N ALA A 435 27.01 -4.47 -14.28
CA ALA A 435 26.31 -3.38 -14.97
C ALA A 435 25.14 -2.86 -14.13
N ARG A 436 24.80 -1.58 -14.33
CA ARG A 436 23.70 -0.91 -13.64
C ARG A 436 22.63 -0.46 -14.62
N LEU A 437 21.36 -0.58 -14.22
CA LEU A 437 20.22 -0.06 -14.97
C LEU A 437 19.20 0.55 -14.04
N ASN A 438 18.45 1.54 -14.52
CA ASN A 438 17.33 2.08 -13.78
C ASN A 438 16.07 1.30 -14.09
N ALA A 439 15.24 1.08 -13.08
CA ALA A 439 13.93 0.48 -13.24
C ALA A 439 12.91 1.18 -12.35
N SER A 440 11.63 0.86 -12.53
CA SER A 440 10.50 1.21 -11.65
C SER A 440 9.54 0.03 -11.53
N GLY A 441 8.64 0.08 -10.56
CA GLY A 441 7.73 -1.03 -10.20
C GLY A 441 8.00 -1.45 -8.76
N PRO A 442 7.70 -2.69 -8.36
CA PRO A 442 6.91 -3.71 -9.04
C PRO A 442 5.47 -3.26 -9.30
N ALA A 443 4.83 -3.85 -10.31
CA ALA A 443 3.43 -3.63 -10.67
C ALA A 443 2.83 -4.89 -11.31
N GLY A 444 1.50 -4.92 -11.44
CA GLY A 444 0.79 -6.02 -12.13
C GLY A 444 -0.19 -6.76 -11.23
N VAL A 445 -1.30 -7.22 -11.82
CA VAL A 445 -2.39 -7.95 -11.15
C VAL A 445 -2.32 -9.46 -11.38
N PHE A 446 -1.41 -9.93 -12.23
CA PHE A 446 -1.32 -11.34 -12.61
C PHE A 446 -0.60 -12.14 -11.53
N THR A 447 -1.32 -12.43 -10.46
CA THR A 447 -0.79 -13.08 -9.27
C THR A 447 -1.86 -13.90 -8.56
N PRO A 448 -1.50 -15.06 -7.97
CA PRO A 448 -2.42 -15.92 -7.21
C PRO A 448 -2.92 -15.27 -5.92
N VAL A 449 -2.35 -14.14 -5.51
CA VAL A 449 -2.84 -13.35 -4.36
C VAL A 449 -4.30 -12.92 -4.59
N GLY A 450 -5.15 -13.14 -3.59
CA GLY A 450 -6.60 -12.88 -3.69
C GLY A 450 -7.41 -13.97 -4.39
N HIS A 451 -6.78 -15.07 -4.81
CA HIS A 451 -7.42 -16.22 -5.46
C HIS A 451 -7.14 -17.52 -4.67
N PRO A 452 -7.69 -17.70 -3.45
CA PRO A 452 -7.39 -18.86 -2.63
C PRO A 452 -7.91 -20.14 -3.31
N CYS A 453 -6.98 -20.95 -3.80
CA CYS A 453 -7.27 -22.22 -4.45
C CYS A 453 -6.16 -23.23 -4.16
N ARG A 454 -6.53 -24.50 -4.04
CA ARG A 454 -5.56 -25.59 -3.84
C ARG A 454 -5.06 -26.17 -5.16
N LYS A 455 -5.89 -26.15 -6.21
CA LYS A 455 -5.55 -26.71 -7.52
C LYS A 455 -5.34 -25.60 -8.55
N LEU A 456 -4.14 -25.54 -9.10
CA LEU A 456 -3.71 -24.55 -10.08
C LEU A 456 -3.42 -25.24 -11.42
N LEU A 457 -3.75 -24.55 -12.50
CA LEU A 457 -3.38 -24.91 -13.87
C LEU A 457 -2.64 -23.74 -14.52
N TYR A 458 -1.37 -23.95 -14.83
CA TYR A 458 -0.50 -23.00 -15.49
C TYR A 458 -0.39 -23.34 -16.97
N LEU A 459 -0.79 -22.41 -17.83
CA LEU A 459 -0.72 -22.54 -19.29
C LEU A 459 0.21 -21.47 -19.84
N SER A 460 1.40 -21.86 -20.30
CA SER A 460 2.37 -20.90 -20.84
C SER A 460 2.88 -21.24 -22.22
N ALA A 461 3.31 -20.22 -22.95
CA ALA A 461 4.05 -20.39 -24.21
C ALA A 461 5.24 -19.44 -24.31
N GLY A 462 6.40 -19.98 -24.70
CA GLY A 462 7.64 -19.21 -24.85
C GLY A 462 7.99 -18.39 -23.60
N SER A 463 8.26 -17.10 -23.75
CA SER A 463 8.59 -16.23 -22.61
C SER A 463 7.44 -16.03 -21.63
N GLY A 464 6.19 -16.39 -21.98
CA GLY A 464 5.03 -16.38 -21.08
C GLY A 464 5.18 -17.28 -19.85
N ILE A 465 6.22 -18.11 -19.81
CA ILE A 465 6.55 -18.93 -18.65
C ILE A 465 6.99 -18.12 -17.42
N THR A 466 7.46 -16.87 -17.60
CA THR A 466 8.12 -16.10 -16.53
C THR A 466 7.24 -15.81 -15.31
N PRO A 467 5.99 -15.33 -15.42
CA PRO A 467 5.11 -15.18 -14.26
C PRO A 467 4.82 -16.52 -13.59
N LEU A 468 4.56 -17.56 -14.37
CA LEU A 468 4.21 -18.89 -13.85
C LEU A 468 5.40 -19.53 -13.13
N MET A 469 6.62 -19.24 -13.58
CA MET A 469 7.84 -19.66 -12.88
C MET A 469 8.03 -18.92 -11.55
N SER A 470 7.75 -17.61 -11.51
CA SER A 470 7.76 -16.85 -10.25
C SER A 470 6.77 -17.45 -9.23
N MET A 471 5.54 -17.71 -9.66
CA MET A 471 4.52 -18.36 -8.83
C MET A 471 4.95 -19.75 -8.37
N THR A 472 5.52 -20.57 -9.26
CA THR A 472 5.99 -21.93 -8.94
C THR A 472 7.14 -21.92 -7.94
N ARG A 473 8.16 -21.08 -8.14
CA ARG A 473 9.30 -20.92 -7.21
C ARG A 473 8.82 -20.50 -5.84
N THR A 474 7.85 -19.59 -5.79
CA THR A 474 7.26 -19.08 -4.54
C THR A 474 6.50 -20.17 -3.79
N ALA A 475 5.65 -20.93 -4.48
CA ALA A 475 4.93 -22.06 -3.91
C ALA A 475 5.91 -23.08 -3.29
N PHE A 476 7.02 -23.34 -3.98
CA PHE A 476 8.03 -24.29 -3.53
C PHE A 476 8.84 -23.79 -2.33
N ASP A 477 9.27 -22.52 -2.35
CA ASP A 477 10.02 -21.89 -1.25
C ASP A 477 9.18 -21.85 0.04
N LEU A 478 7.86 -21.63 -0.08
CA LEU A 478 6.93 -21.62 1.04
C LEU A 478 6.44 -23.02 1.48
N ARG A 479 6.78 -24.09 0.74
CA ARG A 479 6.17 -25.42 0.92
C ARG A 479 4.64 -25.36 0.92
N ALA A 480 4.06 -24.56 0.04
CA ALA A 480 2.61 -24.42 -0.04
C ALA A 480 1.96 -25.76 -0.44
N ASP A 481 0.88 -26.13 0.25
CA ASP A 481 0.05 -27.30 -0.12
C ASP A 481 -0.80 -26.96 -1.35
N LEU A 482 -0.17 -27.01 -2.52
CA LEU A 482 -0.77 -26.70 -3.83
C LEU A 482 -0.57 -27.88 -4.79
N ASP A 483 -1.62 -28.22 -5.52
CA ASP A 483 -1.62 -29.15 -6.64
C ASP A 483 -1.51 -28.34 -7.94
N ILE A 484 -0.32 -28.30 -8.53
CA ILE A 484 0.00 -27.47 -9.69
C ILE A 484 0.21 -28.37 -10.92
N ALA A 485 -0.65 -28.20 -11.92
CA ALA A 485 -0.45 -28.74 -13.26
C ALA A 485 0.15 -27.65 -14.16
N PHE A 486 1.37 -27.85 -14.64
CA PHE A 486 2.11 -26.89 -15.45
C PHE A 486 2.21 -27.40 -16.88
N VAL A 487 1.49 -26.76 -17.81
CA VAL A 487 1.51 -27.07 -19.23
C VAL A 487 2.22 -25.95 -19.98
N HIS A 488 3.35 -26.28 -20.61
CA HIS A 488 4.17 -25.32 -21.35
C HIS A 488 4.24 -25.67 -22.84
N SER A 489 4.10 -24.68 -23.71
CA SER A 489 4.25 -24.82 -25.16
C SER A 489 5.54 -24.14 -25.66
N ALA A 490 6.39 -24.90 -26.32
CA ALA A 490 7.65 -24.45 -26.92
C ALA A 490 7.70 -24.81 -28.42
N ARG A 491 8.60 -24.20 -29.20
CA ARG A 491 8.75 -24.59 -30.62
C ARG A 491 9.46 -25.94 -30.74
N THR A 492 10.57 -26.09 -30.02
CA THR A 492 11.38 -27.31 -29.95
C THR A 492 11.79 -27.60 -28.50
N PRO A 493 12.31 -28.81 -28.20
CA PRO A 493 12.83 -29.14 -26.87
C PRO A 493 13.98 -28.23 -26.40
N SER A 494 14.75 -27.67 -27.33
CA SER A 494 15.82 -26.71 -27.05
C SER A 494 15.32 -25.29 -26.69
N ASP A 495 14.04 -24.99 -26.97
CA ASP A 495 13.39 -23.73 -26.63
C ASP A 495 12.66 -23.77 -25.27
N ILE A 496 12.73 -24.88 -24.53
CA ILE A 496 12.07 -25.02 -23.23
C ILE A 496 12.86 -24.20 -22.20
N VAL A 497 12.35 -23.00 -21.91
CA VAL A 497 12.91 -22.11 -20.89
C VAL A 497 12.77 -22.77 -19.50
N PHE A 498 13.81 -22.68 -18.67
CA PHE A 498 13.89 -23.30 -17.34
C PHE A 498 13.79 -24.84 -17.31
N ARG A 499 14.00 -25.55 -18.44
CA ARG A 499 13.83 -27.02 -18.55
C ARG A 499 14.43 -27.79 -17.37
N GLY A 500 15.71 -27.55 -17.07
CA GLY A 500 16.43 -28.25 -15.99
C GLY A 500 15.95 -27.89 -14.58
N GLU A 501 15.34 -26.71 -14.38
CA GLU A 501 14.74 -26.35 -13.10
C GLU A 501 13.35 -26.96 -12.94
N LEU A 502 12.51 -26.92 -13.98
CA LEU A 502 11.19 -27.56 -13.99
C LEU A 502 11.29 -29.05 -13.70
N SER A 503 12.24 -29.76 -14.32
CA SER A 503 12.49 -31.17 -14.04
C SER A 503 12.89 -31.43 -12.59
N ARG A 504 13.73 -30.56 -12.00
CA ARG A 504 14.13 -30.70 -10.59
C ARG A 504 12.98 -30.43 -9.63
N LEU A 505 12.16 -29.42 -9.92
CA LEU A 505 10.98 -29.10 -9.11
C LEU A 505 9.94 -30.23 -9.17
N GLU A 506 9.69 -30.81 -10.35
CA GLU A 506 8.78 -31.95 -10.54
C GLU A 506 9.28 -33.20 -9.79
N GLN A 507 10.57 -33.48 -9.84
CA GLN A 507 11.16 -34.60 -9.08
C GLN A 507 11.08 -34.42 -7.57
N ALA A 508 11.03 -33.17 -7.09
CA ALA A 508 11.05 -32.86 -5.67
C ALA A 508 9.66 -32.82 -5.02
N GLN A 509 8.56 -32.80 -5.79
CA GLN A 509 7.20 -32.67 -5.26
C GLN A 509 6.20 -33.53 -6.04
N SER A 510 5.47 -34.40 -5.35
CA SER A 510 4.46 -35.27 -5.96
C SER A 510 3.22 -34.53 -6.50
N HIS A 511 2.98 -33.29 -6.04
CA HIS A 511 1.81 -32.47 -6.41
C HIS A 511 2.14 -31.37 -7.42
N PHE A 512 3.33 -31.40 -8.03
CA PHE A 512 3.70 -30.53 -9.15
C PHE A 512 3.97 -31.38 -10.37
N LYS A 513 3.16 -31.24 -11.42
CA LYS A 513 3.28 -32.01 -12.66
C LYS A 513 3.58 -31.08 -13.83
N VAL A 514 4.64 -31.38 -14.58
CA VAL A 514 5.03 -30.59 -15.76
C VAL A 514 4.72 -31.40 -17.02
N SER A 515 4.06 -30.76 -17.98
CA SER A 515 3.81 -31.29 -19.31
C SER A 515 4.26 -30.27 -20.34
N VAL A 516 5.17 -30.67 -21.23
CA VAL A 516 5.69 -29.78 -22.26
C VAL A 516 5.24 -30.26 -23.63
N ILE A 517 4.68 -29.35 -24.42
CA ILE A 517 4.21 -29.59 -25.78
C ILE A 517 5.16 -28.85 -26.72
N CYS A 518 5.77 -29.55 -27.66
CA CYS A 518 6.65 -28.93 -28.66
C CYS A 518 5.99 -28.92 -30.03
N GLU A 519 6.10 -27.84 -30.80
CA GLU A 519 5.60 -27.82 -32.18
C GLU A 519 6.36 -28.81 -33.08
N ALA A 520 7.66 -29.01 -32.83
CA ALA A 520 8.51 -29.96 -33.52
C ALA A 520 9.62 -30.53 -32.60
N VAL A 521 10.25 -31.63 -33.01
CA VAL A 521 11.37 -32.25 -32.26
C VAL A 521 12.68 -31.47 -32.36
N GLY A 522 12.84 -30.60 -33.36
CA GLY A 522 14.08 -29.87 -33.61
C GLY A 522 15.27 -30.83 -33.76
N ASP A 523 16.35 -30.53 -33.02
CA ASP A 523 17.59 -31.34 -33.00
C ASP A 523 17.56 -32.48 -31.97
N GLU A 524 16.44 -32.69 -31.27
CA GLU A 524 16.25 -33.75 -30.26
C GLU A 524 15.22 -34.79 -30.76
N PRO A 525 15.59 -35.71 -31.68
CA PRO A 525 14.65 -36.65 -32.31
C PRO A 525 14.03 -37.66 -31.31
N GLU A 526 14.63 -37.81 -30.13
CA GLU A 526 14.17 -38.69 -29.06
C GLU A 526 13.13 -38.02 -28.13
N TRP A 527 12.62 -36.84 -28.48
CA TRP A 527 11.61 -36.14 -27.69
C TRP A 527 10.36 -36.99 -27.47
N GLY A 528 10.14 -37.42 -26.23
CA GLY A 528 9.01 -38.26 -25.83
C GLY A 528 7.75 -37.50 -25.41
N GLY A 529 7.76 -36.16 -25.46
CA GLY A 529 6.60 -35.34 -25.10
C GLY A 529 5.61 -35.15 -26.27
N PRO A 530 4.40 -34.62 -26.01
CA PRO A 530 3.44 -34.31 -27.06
C PRO A 530 4.00 -33.37 -28.14
N LEU A 531 3.59 -33.60 -29.38
CA LEU A 531 3.92 -32.78 -30.55
C LEU A 531 2.70 -32.02 -31.08
N GLY A 532 2.94 -30.82 -31.60
CA GLY A 532 1.92 -29.95 -32.18
C GLY A 532 1.51 -28.82 -31.26
N ARG A 533 0.24 -28.43 -31.32
CA ARG A 533 -0.34 -27.36 -30.48
C ARG A 533 -1.30 -27.94 -29.48
N ILE A 534 -1.45 -27.25 -28.36
CA ILE A 534 -2.45 -27.62 -27.35
C ILE A 534 -3.86 -27.50 -27.94
N ASP A 535 -4.67 -28.54 -27.73
CA ASP A 535 -6.09 -28.57 -28.00
C ASP A 535 -6.84 -29.17 -26.81
N LEU A 536 -8.19 -29.19 -26.88
CA LEU A 536 -9.02 -29.63 -25.78
C LEU A 536 -8.80 -31.12 -25.45
N SER A 537 -8.58 -31.96 -26.47
CA SER A 537 -8.36 -33.40 -26.28
C SER A 537 -7.05 -33.64 -25.53
N LEU A 538 -5.98 -32.97 -25.95
CA LEU A 538 -4.68 -33.06 -25.30
C LEU A 538 -4.72 -32.48 -23.89
N LEU A 539 -5.40 -31.34 -23.67
CA LEU A 539 -5.57 -30.79 -22.32
C LEU A 539 -6.31 -31.78 -21.41
N GLN A 540 -7.39 -32.43 -21.89
CA GLN A 540 -8.12 -33.44 -21.11
C GLN A 540 -7.28 -34.67 -20.79
N GLN A 541 -6.35 -35.06 -21.67
CA GLN A 541 -5.42 -36.15 -21.41
C GLN A 541 -4.35 -35.77 -20.37
N LEU A 542 -3.80 -34.56 -20.48
CA LEU A 542 -2.74 -34.08 -19.59
C LEU A 542 -3.26 -33.67 -18.21
N VAL A 543 -4.44 -33.05 -18.17
CA VAL A 543 -5.06 -32.48 -16.96
C VAL A 543 -6.57 -32.80 -16.96
N PRO A 544 -6.96 -34.05 -16.65
CA PRO A 544 -8.36 -34.48 -16.71
C PRO A 544 -9.32 -33.68 -15.79
N ASP A 545 -8.79 -33.08 -14.72
CA ASP A 545 -9.55 -32.28 -13.76
C ASP A 545 -9.46 -30.77 -14.00
N PHE A 546 -9.11 -30.32 -15.22
CA PHE A 546 -8.90 -28.89 -15.54
C PHE A 546 -10.09 -27.98 -15.19
N LEU A 547 -11.32 -28.50 -15.21
CA LEU A 547 -12.54 -27.77 -14.82
C LEU A 547 -12.60 -27.39 -13.33
N GLN A 548 -11.78 -28.02 -12.48
CA GLN A 548 -11.73 -27.79 -11.03
C GLN A 548 -10.55 -26.89 -10.62
N ARG A 549 -9.77 -26.39 -11.57
CA ARG A 549 -8.51 -25.68 -11.32
C ARG A 549 -8.66 -24.18 -11.57
N GLU A 550 -7.96 -23.38 -10.79
CA GLU A 550 -7.77 -21.96 -11.09
C GLU A 550 -6.68 -21.82 -12.18
N VAL A 551 -7.00 -21.16 -13.29
CA VAL A 551 -6.16 -21.14 -14.49
C VAL A 551 -5.39 -19.83 -14.61
N PHE A 552 -4.06 -19.91 -14.74
CA PHE A 552 -3.20 -18.78 -15.05
C PHE A 552 -2.52 -19.00 -16.40
N THR A 553 -2.78 -18.10 -17.35
CA THR A 553 -2.30 -18.22 -18.73
C THR A 553 -1.43 -17.04 -19.14
N CYS A 554 -0.27 -17.30 -19.74
CA CYS A 554 0.57 -16.24 -20.30
C CYS A 554 1.36 -16.73 -21.53
N GLY A 555 1.34 -15.95 -22.60
CA GLY A 555 2.03 -16.30 -23.84
C GLY A 555 1.73 -15.30 -24.96
N PRO A 556 2.12 -15.59 -26.22
CA PRO A 556 1.77 -14.74 -27.35
C PRO A 556 0.25 -14.62 -27.52
N LYS A 557 -0.23 -13.49 -28.06
CA LYS A 557 -1.66 -13.20 -28.26
C LYS A 557 -2.44 -14.39 -28.86
N GLY A 558 -1.94 -14.96 -29.96
CA GLY A 558 -2.60 -16.09 -30.63
C GLY A 558 -2.68 -17.36 -29.78
N TYR A 559 -1.73 -17.59 -28.89
CA TYR A 559 -1.76 -18.70 -27.93
C TYR A 559 -2.85 -18.48 -26.89
N MET A 560 -2.90 -17.29 -26.27
CA MET A 560 -3.90 -16.99 -25.24
C MET A 560 -5.33 -17.03 -25.81
N GLU A 561 -5.55 -16.49 -27.01
CA GLU A 561 -6.84 -16.58 -27.71
C GLU A 561 -7.26 -18.03 -28.00
N ALA A 562 -6.29 -18.89 -28.36
CA ALA A 562 -6.54 -20.31 -28.57
C ALA A 562 -6.89 -21.02 -27.25
N VAL A 563 -6.16 -20.75 -26.17
CA VAL A 563 -6.42 -21.30 -24.83
C VAL A 563 -7.81 -20.90 -24.33
N GLN A 564 -8.16 -19.62 -24.40
CA GLN A 564 -9.47 -19.16 -23.95
C GLN A 564 -10.62 -19.82 -24.73
N ARG A 565 -10.46 -19.97 -26.05
CA ARG A 565 -11.44 -20.67 -26.90
C ARG A 565 -11.54 -22.16 -26.53
N MET A 566 -10.41 -22.82 -26.34
CA MET A 566 -10.30 -24.23 -25.97
C MET A 566 -10.97 -24.49 -24.62
N LEU A 567 -10.69 -23.66 -23.60
CA LEU A 567 -11.32 -23.75 -22.28
C LEU A 567 -12.83 -23.52 -22.35
N GLY A 568 -13.27 -22.52 -23.12
CA GLY A 568 -14.70 -22.27 -23.35
C GLY A 568 -15.42 -23.44 -24.03
N GLN A 569 -14.80 -24.06 -25.03
CA GLN A 569 -15.33 -25.28 -25.67
C GLN A 569 -15.41 -26.47 -24.69
N GLY A 570 -14.48 -26.54 -23.74
CA GLY A 570 -14.47 -27.53 -22.67
C GLY A 570 -15.49 -27.28 -21.54
N GLY A 571 -16.23 -26.17 -21.57
CA GLY A 571 -17.18 -25.80 -20.51
C GLY A 571 -16.53 -25.21 -19.25
N PHE A 572 -15.30 -24.70 -19.35
CA PHE A 572 -14.62 -24.04 -18.23
C PHE A 572 -15.28 -22.70 -17.86
N ASP A 573 -15.41 -22.44 -16.56
CA ASP A 573 -15.91 -21.16 -16.06
C ASP A 573 -14.81 -20.09 -16.08
N LEU A 574 -14.89 -19.17 -17.05
CA LEU A 574 -13.90 -18.13 -17.26
C LEU A 574 -13.74 -17.13 -16.10
N ARG A 575 -14.57 -17.18 -15.05
CA ARG A 575 -14.34 -16.43 -13.79
C ARG A 575 -13.09 -16.91 -13.04
N HIS A 576 -12.69 -18.16 -13.27
CA HIS A 576 -11.50 -18.81 -12.71
C HIS A 576 -10.29 -18.76 -13.67
N TYR A 577 -10.38 -17.98 -14.75
CA TYR A 577 -9.34 -17.82 -15.75
C TYR A 577 -8.68 -16.44 -15.65
N HIS A 578 -7.35 -16.44 -15.50
CA HIS A 578 -6.51 -15.25 -15.44
C HIS A 578 -5.53 -15.26 -16.59
N GLN A 579 -5.26 -14.09 -17.16
CA GLN A 579 -4.23 -13.96 -18.20
C GLN A 579 -3.41 -12.68 -18.08
N GLU A 580 -2.18 -12.75 -18.57
CA GLU A 580 -1.29 -11.60 -18.74
C GLU A 580 -0.74 -11.54 -20.17
N SER A 581 -0.81 -10.35 -20.77
CA SER A 581 -0.30 -10.08 -22.11
C SER A 581 0.98 -9.25 -22.05
N PHE A 582 2.02 -9.70 -22.75
CA PHE A 582 3.26 -8.94 -22.93
C PHE A 582 3.20 -7.93 -24.07
N ASP A 583 2.12 -7.95 -24.87
CA ASP A 583 1.81 -6.95 -25.88
C ASP A 583 1.13 -5.72 -25.24
N LEU A 584 1.78 -5.10 -24.26
CA LEU A 584 1.44 -3.73 -23.85
C LEU A 584 2.28 -2.78 -24.73
N GLY A 585 1.84 -2.59 -25.98
CA GLY A 585 2.37 -1.54 -26.86
C GLY A 585 2.94 -1.96 -28.21
N SER A 586 2.50 -3.06 -28.82
CA SER A 586 2.64 -3.33 -30.26
C SER A 586 1.38 -2.90 -31.02
N GLY A 587 0.85 -1.73 -30.66
CA GLY A 587 -0.39 -1.16 -31.20
C GLY A 587 -0.31 0.36 -31.29
N ALA A 588 0.77 0.88 -31.87
CA ALA A 588 0.83 2.22 -32.46
C ALA A 588 2.01 2.33 -33.45
N GLU A 589 2.19 1.32 -34.31
CA GLU A 589 2.78 1.54 -35.63
C GLU A 589 1.77 1.05 -36.66
N GLY A 590 1.35 1.95 -37.57
CA GLY A 590 0.62 1.60 -38.78
C GLY A 590 -0.88 1.33 -38.65
N VAL A 591 -1.66 2.26 -38.11
CA VAL A 591 -3.00 2.50 -38.69
C VAL A 591 -2.86 3.76 -39.53
N GLU A 592 -2.75 3.59 -40.85
CA GLU A 592 -3.13 4.65 -41.78
C GLU A 592 -4.54 5.09 -41.41
N PRO A 593 -4.75 6.36 -41.05
CA PRO A 593 -6.10 6.87 -40.92
C PRO A 593 -6.75 6.78 -42.31
N GLN A 594 -7.83 6.02 -42.42
CA GLN A 594 -8.79 6.27 -43.50
C GLN A 594 -9.20 7.75 -43.43
N PRO A 595 -9.21 8.47 -44.56
CA PRO A 595 -9.30 9.91 -44.59
C PRO A 595 -10.67 10.38 -44.09
N LEU A 596 -10.73 10.85 -42.85
CA LEU A 596 -11.75 11.81 -42.43
C LEU A 596 -11.27 13.19 -42.87
N GLN A 597 -11.98 13.69 -43.88
CA GLN A 597 -12.16 15.06 -44.36
C GLN A 597 -11.07 16.10 -44.04
N ALA A 598 -10.57 16.69 -45.13
CA ALA A 598 -9.51 17.68 -45.19
C ALA A 598 -9.65 18.86 -44.21
N ALA A 599 -8.56 19.08 -43.48
CA ALA A 599 -7.91 20.35 -43.16
C ALA A 599 -8.79 21.54 -42.70
N THR A 600 -8.82 21.74 -41.39
CA THR A 600 -8.57 23.08 -40.82
C THR A 600 -7.12 23.11 -40.35
N GLU A 601 -6.40 24.19 -40.65
CA GLU A 601 -5.00 24.41 -40.27
C GLU A 601 -4.80 24.09 -38.78
N SER A 602 -4.07 23.02 -38.49
CA SER A 602 -3.70 22.69 -37.12
C SER A 602 -2.71 23.73 -36.60
N GLU A 603 -3.14 24.54 -35.63
CA GLU A 603 -2.24 25.40 -34.87
C GLU A 603 -1.20 24.54 -34.17
N VAL A 604 0.07 24.84 -34.44
CA VAL A 604 1.23 24.18 -33.84
C VAL A 604 1.72 25.07 -32.70
N PHE A 605 1.87 24.47 -31.52
CA PHE A 605 2.33 25.15 -30.32
C PHE A 605 3.71 24.64 -29.91
N THR A 606 4.54 25.54 -29.39
CA THR A 606 5.86 25.24 -28.81
C THR A 606 5.72 25.00 -27.32
N VAL A 607 6.26 23.89 -26.84
CA VAL A 607 6.29 23.52 -25.42
C VAL A 607 7.72 23.40 -24.95
N THR A 608 8.04 24.16 -23.90
CA THR A 608 9.34 24.15 -23.21
C THR A 608 9.20 23.49 -21.85
N LEU A 609 10.03 22.50 -21.57
CA LEU A 609 10.13 21.85 -20.27
C LEU A 609 11.24 22.55 -19.46
N ALA A 610 10.86 23.29 -18.42
CA ALA A 610 11.73 24.25 -17.77
C ALA A 610 12.92 23.61 -17.02
N ARG A 611 12.76 22.41 -16.44
CA ARG A 611 13.84 21.75 -15.68
C ARG A 611 14.78 20.99 -16.61
N SER A 612 14.24 20.39 -17.66
CA SER A 612 15.03 19.64 -18.64
C SER A 612 15.55 20.50 -19.81
N ALA A 613 15.14 21.77 -19.90
CA ALA A 613 15.37 22.69 -21.02
C ALA A 613 14.97 22.13 -22.39
N LYS A 614 14.11 21.11 -22.40
CA LYS A 614 13.71 20.43 -23.63
C LYS A 614 12.57 21.18 -24.30
N VAL A 615 12.73 21.45 -25.59
CA VAL A 615 11.72 22.11 -26.41
C VAL A 615 11.19 21.13 -27.45
N PHE A 616 9.87 21.06 -27.59
CA PHE A 616 9.21 20.31 -28.66
C PHE A 616 7.96 21.04 -29.14
N THR A 617 7.51 20.69 -30.35
CA THR A 617 6.27 21.21 -30.90
C THR A 617 5.17 20.16 -30.83
N MET A 618 3.93 20.62 -30.72
CA MET A 618 2.75 19.76 -30.72
C MET A 618 1.58 20.39 -31.45
N ASP A 619 0.69 19.53 -31.91
CA ASP A 619 -0.57 19.93 -32.53
C ASP A 619 -1.63 20.23 -31.45
N GLY A 620 -2.46 21.26 -31.66
CA GLY A 620 -3.51 21.67 -30.73
C GLY A 620 -4.56 20.59 -30.39
N SER A 621 -4.73 19.57 -31.24
CA SER A 621 -5.64 18.44 -30.99
C SER A 621 -5.09 17.41 -29.98
N GLN A 622 -3.77 17.38 -29.77
CA GLN A 622 -3.10 16.43 -28.89
C GLN A 622 -3.16 16.85 -27.43
N THR A 623 -3.18 15.87 -26.51
CA THR A 623 -3.05 16.17 -25.07
C THR A 623 -1.58 16.41 -24.72
N LEU A 624 -1.32 17.30 -23.76
CA LEU A 624 0.04 17.58 -23.28
C LEU A 624 0.77 16.31 -22.83
N LEU A 625 0.07 15.37 -22.19
CA LEU A 625 0.68 14.10 -21.78
C LEU A 625 1.16 13.28 -22.98
N SER A 626 0.35 13.18 -24.03
CA SER A 626 0.70 12.42 -25.23
C SER A 626 1.89 13.05 -25.97
N ALA A 627 1.89 14.37 -26.10
CA ALA A 627 2.96 15.11 -26.76
C ALA A 627 4.26 15.10 -25.94
N ALA A 628 4.18 15.33 -24.61
CA ALA A 628 5.33 15.27 -23.71
C ALA A 628 5.98 13.87 -23.70
N ARG A 629 5.17 12.80 -23.66
CA ARG A 629 5.68 11.42 -23.76
C ARG A 629 6.33 11.14 -25.12
N LYS A 630 5.73 11.60 -26.22
CA LYS A 630 6.32 11.49 -27.57
C LYS A 630 7.65 12.24 -27.65
N ALA A 631 7.73 13.38 -26.98
CA ALA A 631 8.96 14.13 -26.80
C ALA A 631 9.87 13.53 -25.72
N GLY A 632 9.62 12.33 -25.20
CA GLY A 632 10.50 11.64 -24.25
C GLY A 632 10.55 12.24 -22.84
N ALA A 633 9.57 13.06 -22.47
CA ALA A 633 9.41 13.55 -21.09
C ALA A 633 8.78 12.47 -20.21
N VAL A 634 9.34 12.28 -19.01
CA VAL A 634 8.80 11.36 -18.01
C VAL A 634 7.73 12.09 -17.20
N VAL A 635 6.47 11.81 -17.51
CA VAL A 635 5.32 12.39 -16.81
C VAL A 635 4.61 11.30 -16.02
N PRO A 636 4.53 11.39 -14.68
CA PRO A 636 3.76 10.47 -13.87
C PRO A 636 2.32 10.40 -14.39
N SER A 637 1.81 9.22 -14.71
CA SER A 637 0.50 9.11 -15.36
C SER A 637 -0.11 7.73 -15.22
N SER A 638 -1.42 7.70 -14.99
CA SER A 638 -2.18 6.49 -14.64
C SER A 638 -3.45 6.39 -15.51
N CYS A 639 -4.57 7.01 -15.11
CA CYS A 639 -5.86 6.86 -15.82
C CYS A 639 -5.89 7.45 -17.24
N SER A 640 -5.03 8.43 -17.54
CA SER A 640 -5.03 9.20 -18.79
C SER A 640 -6.37 9.87 -19.19
N GLN A 641 -7.27 10.09 -18.22
CA GLN A 641 -8.63 10.61 -18.46
C GLN A 641 -9.05 11.73 -17.47
N GLY A 642 -8.10 12.30 -16.73
CA GLY A 642 -8.36 13.44 -15.83
C GLY A 642 -9.05 13.09 -14.51
N VAL A 643 -9.04 11.82 -14.09
CA VAL A 643 -9.71 11.32 -12.86
C VAL A 643 -8.73 11.14 -11.69
N CYS A 644 -7.55 10.55 -11.93
CA CYS A 644 -6.63 10.15 -10.84
C CYS A 644 -5.71 11.27 -10.31
N GLY A 645 -5.50 12.34 -11.09
CA GLY A 645 -4.60 13.43 -10.70
C GLY A 645 -3.10 13.15 -10.76
N THR A 646 -2.65 11.95 -11.16
CA THR A 646 -1.23 11.58 -11.19
C THR A 646 -0.39 12.46 -12.13
N CYS A 647 -0.93 12.88 -13.26
CA CYS A 647 -0.23 13.71 -14.25
C CYS A 647 -0.28 15.21 -13.98
N LYS A 648 -0.32 15.59 -12.69
CA LYS A 648 -0.41 16.99 -12.27
C LYS A 648 0.94 17.66 -12.40
N THR A 649 0.96 18.83 -13.03
CA THR A 649 2.18 19.58 -13.32
C THR A 649 1.87 21.06 -13.38
N THR A 650 2.81 21.90 -12.93
CA THR A 650 2.67 23.36 -12.99
C THR A 650 2.96 23.87 -14.41
N ILE A 651 2.07 24.70 -14.95
CA ILE A 651 2.34 25.51 -16.14
C ILE A 651 2.91 26.84 -15.67
N ILE A 652 4.15 27.14 -16.06
CA ILE A 652 4.89 28.34 -15.68
C ILE A 652 4.46 29.51 -16.58
N GLU A 653 4.38 29.28 -17.89
CA GLU A 653 3.92 30.26 -18.87
C GLU A 653 2.98 29.63 -19.88
N GLY A 654 2.06 30.44 -20.40
CA GLY A 654 1.08 30.02 -21.40
C GLY A 654 -0.25 29.52 -20.82
N SER A 655 -1.11 29.03 -21.70
CA SER A 655 -2.50 28.70 -21.40
C SER A 655 -2.92 27.37 -22.04
N VAL A 656 -3.79 26.67 -21.33
CA VAL A 656 -4.32 25.36 -21.76
C VAL A 656 -5.82 25.32 -21.53
N GLU A 657 -6.53 24.62 -22.41
CA GLU A 657 -7.88 24.15 -22.12
C GLU A 657 -7.77 22.80 -21.41
N MET A 658 -8.43 22.64 -20.25
CA MET A 658 -8.39 21.40 -19.46
C MET A 658 -9.78 20.95 -19.06
N GLN A 659 -10.17 19.75 -19.49
CA GLN A 659 -11.43 19.10 -19.12
C GLN A 659 -11.15 17.91 -18.20
N HIS A 660 -11.14 18.14 -16.88
CA HIS A 660 -10.88 17.10 -15.88
C HIS A 660 -12.17 16.52 -15.30
N LYS A 661 -12.05 15.33 -14.69
CA LYS A 661 -13.16 14.59 -14.05
C LYS A 661 -12.88 14.45 -12.55
N GLY A 662 -12.56 15.56 -11.89
CA GLY A 662 -12.28 15.59 -10.44
C GLY A 662 -10.84 15.27 -10.00
N GLY A 663 -9.93 14.91 -10.91
CA GLY A 663 -8.54 14.57 -10.55
C GLY A 663 -7.65 15.73 -10.09
N ILE A 664 -8.15 16.96 -10.08
CA ILE A 664 -7.43 18.17 -9.65
C ILE A 664 -8.42 19.15 -9.01
N ARG A 665 -7.98 19.86 -7.97
CA ARG A 665 -8.79 20.80 -7.19
C ARG A 665 -8.61 22.23 -7.68
N GLN A 666 -9.62 23.09 -7.48
CA GLN A 666 -9.59 24.48 -7.94
C GLN A 666 -8.39 25.26 -7.38
N ARG A 667 -8.10 25.14 -6.07
CA ARG A 667 -6.90 25.75 -5.45
C ARG A 667 -5.57 25.38 -6.10
N GLU A 668 -5.50 24.19 -6.71
CA GLU A 668 -4.32 23.71 -7.44
C GLU A 668 -4.28 24.32 -8.85
N ILE A 669 -5.45 24.42 -9.49
CA ILE A 669 -5.63 25.13 -10.76
C ILE A 669 -5.23 26.61 -10.60
N ASP A 670 -5.65 27.24 -9.51
CA ASP A 670 -5.35 28.64 -9.19
C ASP A 670 -3.85 28.85 -8.93
N LYS A 671 -3.14 27.82 -8.46
CA LYS A 671 -1.67 27.77 -8.33
C LYS A 671 -0.95 27.44 -9.65
N GLY A 672 -1.66 27.45 -10.78
CA GLY A 672 -1.08 27.17 -12.11
C GLY A 672 -0.90 25.69 -12.43
N GLN A 673 -1.42 24.76 -11.60
CA GLN A 673 -1.29 23.32 -11.88
C GLN A 673 -2.36 22.83 -12.85
N ARG A 674 -1.99 21.89 -13.73
CA ARG A 674 -2.87 21.28 -14.74
C ARG A 674 -2.62 19.78 -14.83
N LEU A 675 -3.61 19.03 -15.30
CA LEU A 675 -3.50 17.60 -15.58
C LEU A 675 -3.14 17.39 -17.05
N LEU A 676 -1.91 16.96 -17.32
CA LEU A 676 -1.42 16.85 -18.70
C LEU A 676 -2.23 15.87 -19.56
N CYS A 677 -2.86 14.86 -18.96
CA CYS A 677 -3.63 13.85 -19.70
C CYS A 677 -4.93 14.36 -20.35
N CYS A 678 -5.45 15.49 -19.88
CA CYS A 678 -6.70 16.08 -20.37
C CYS A 678 -6.57 17.59 -20.64
N SER A 679 -5.33 18.08 -20.76
CA SER A 679 -5.02 19.46 -21.12
C SER A 679 -4.56 19.53 -22.58
N ARG A 680 -5.05 20.54 -23.32
CA ARG A 680 -4.62 20.89 -24.68
C ARG A 680 -4.11 22.33 -24.71
N PRO A 681 -3.05 22.64 -25.47
CA PRO A 681 -2.50 23.99 -25.53
C PRO A 681 -3.47 24.95 -26.22
N THR A 682 -3.54 26.18 -25.72
CA THR A 682 -4.18 27.34 -26.38
C THR A 682 -3.17 28.46 -26.67
N SER A 683 -1.92 28.28 -26.24
CA SER A 683 -0.76 29.11 -26.57
C SER A 683 0.51 28.26 -26.45
N ASP A 684 1.67 28.84 -26.80
CA ASP A 684 2.97 28.28 -26.41
C ASP A 684 3.06 28.15 -24.89
N LEU A 685 3.78 27.12 -24.42
CA LEU A 685 3.81 26.72 -23.02
C LEU A 685 5.23 26.61 -22.47
N VAL A 686 5.38 26.98 -21.20
CA VAL A 686 6.52 26.59 -20.37
C VAL A 686 5.98 25.75 -19.20
N ILE A 687 6.45 24.51 -19.06
CA ILE A 687 5.95 23.53 -18.09
C ILE A 687 7.07 23.19 -17.09
N ASP A 688 6.73 23.06 -15.81
CA ASP A 688 7.67 22.71 -14.72
C ASP A 688 8.06 21.22 -14.74
N LEU A 689 8.77 20.79 -15.80
CA LEU A 689 9.25 19.42 -16.03
C LEU A 689 10.70 19.35 -16.53
#